data_AF-A0AAX3ZIW9-F1
#
_entry.id   AF-A0AAX3ZIW9-F1
#
_cell.length_a   1.000
_cell.length_b   1.000
_cell.length_c   1.000
_cell.angle_alpha   90.00
_cell.angle_beta   90.00
_cell.angle_gamma   90.00
#
_symmetry.space_group_name_H-M   'P 1'
#
loop_
_entity.id
_entity.type
_entity.pdbx_description
1 polymer ?
#
loop_
_entity_poly.entity_id
_entity_poly.type
_entity_poly.pdbx_seq_one_letter_code
_entity_poly.pdbx_strand_id
1 'polypeptide(L)'
;MKDRAGRRRARRFAIGTAVVVALAGMNGPWLYRFGTEKYHQYKINQPEYKAANGKWEIVEFPEEYRQNTIHAALLRTGKVLLVAGSGNNQDNFDAKQYDTRIWDPVKGTIKKVPTPTDLFCTGHTQLANGNLLIAGGTKRYEKLKGDVTKAGGLMVVHNENPDKPITLPAGTRFTGKENGKTFVSKDPVLVPRAEKVFDKATGKFLRNDPGLGRIYVEAEKSGQKYATGTQDNYTVQGLSGADARNTYGIAEKLALDKKDFQGIRDTFEFDPVAEKYIKVDPMHEARWYPTLTTLSDGKILSVSGLDDIGQIVPGKNEIYDPKTKEWTYTEQERQFPTYPALFLMQNGKIFYSGANAGYGPDDVGRDPGIWDVETNKFTEVPGMSDADMLETANTVLLPPAQDEKYMVIGGGGVGESKLSSEKTRIADLKADDPKFVDGPSLEKGTRYPQASVLPDDSVLVSGGSEDYRGRSDSNILQARLYHPETNEFERVADPLVGRNYHSGSILLPDGRLMFFGSDSLYADKANTKPGKFEQRIEIYTPPYLYRDSRPDLSGGPQTIERGESGTFTSRAAGSVEKVRLIRPSASTHVTDVDQRSIALDFKADGDQLTVTVPDNKNLVQSGWYMMFVTDGEGTPSKAEWVHVP
;
A
#
# COMPACT_ATOMS: atom_id res chain seq x y z
N MET A 1 -81.01 13.03 27.93
CA MET A 1 -79.69 13.58 28.31
C MET A 1 -78.63 12.63 27.78
N LYS A 2 -77.96 13.01 26.68
CA LYS A 2 -77.00 12.16 25.96
C LYS A 2 -75.67 12.15 26.68
N ASP A 3 -75.14 10.97 26.95
CA ASP A 3 -73.96 10.66 27.77
C ASP A 3 -72.70 11.44 27.36
N ARG A 4 -72.54 12.65 27.93
CA ARG A 4 -71.35 13.51 27.77
C ARG A 4 -70.16 12.99 28.57
N ALA A 5 -70.37 12.18 29.61
CA ALA A 5 -69.34 11.67 30.49
C ALA A 5 -68.57 10.50 29.84
N GLY A 6 -69.30 9.54 29.24
CA GLY A 6 -68.71 8.42 28.49
C GLY A 6 -67.85 8.86 27.31
N ARG A 7 -68.31 9.86 26.52
CA ARG A 7 -67.54 10.43 25.40
C ARG A 7 -66.24 11.11 25.82
N ARG A 8 -66.21 11.80 26.97
CA ARG A 8 -64.98 12.44 27.48
C ARG A 8 -63.97 11.39 27.94
N ARG A 9 -64.44 10.31 28.57
CA ARG A 9 -63.57 9.21 29.02
C ARG A 9 -62.97 8.45 27.84
N ALA A 10 -63.80 8.10 26.85
CA ALA A 10 -63.35 7.46 25.62
C ALA A 10 -62.35 8.33 24.83
N ARG A 11 -62.60 9.64 24.72
CA ARG A 11 -61.66 10.57 24.06
C ARG A 11 -60.32 10.70 24.80
N ARG A 12 -60.33 10.74 26.13
CA ARG A 12 -59.10 10.76 26.94
C ARG A 12 -58.31 9.45 26.80
N PHE A 13 -59.00 8.32 26.76
CA PHE A 13 -58.38 7.02 26.55
C PHE A 13 -57.75 6.93 25.15
N ALA A 14 -58.49 7.33 24.10
CA ALA A 14 -57.99 7.37 22.73
C ALA A 14 -56.78 8.30 22.56
N ILE A 15 -56.81 9.50 23.17
CA ILE A 15 -55.66 10.42 23.17
C ILE A 15 -54.48 9.82 23.95
N GLY A 16 -54.72 9.22 25.11
CA GLY A 16 -53.69 8.54 25.90
C GLY A 16 -53.02 7.40 25.12
N THR A 17 -53.81 6.54 24.48
CA THR A 17 -53.30 5.46 23.62
C THR A 17 -52.53 6.03 22.41
N ALA A 18 -53.04 7.07 21.75
CA ALA A 18 -52.36 7.70 20.62
C ALA A 18 -51.01 8.31 21.03
N VAL A 19 -50.94 8.95 22.21
CA VAL A 19 -49.70 9.51 22.76
C VAL A 19 -48.71 8.40 23.10
N VAL A 20 -49.15 7.29 23.72
CA VAL A 20 -48.29 6.14 24.03
C VAL A 20 -47.77 5.48 22.76
N VAL A 21 -48.60 5.29 21.74
CA VAL A 21 -48.20 4.72 20.44
C VAL A 21 -47.24 5.66 19.70
N ALA A 22 -47.48 6.98 19.75
CA ALA A 22 -46.55 7.97 19.19
C ALA A 22 -45.19 7.95 19.91
N LEU A 23 -45.18 7.91 21.24
CA LEU A 23 -43.95 7.81 22.04
C LEU A 23 -43.22 6.48 21.81
N ALA A 24 -43.94 5.37 21.67
CA ALA A 24 -43.36 4.07 21.33
C ALA A 24 -42.81 4.04 19.89
N GLY A 25 -43.50 4.69 18.94
CA GLY A 25 -43.02 4.84 17.56
C GLY A 25 -41.80 5.76 17.44
N MET A 26 -41.73 6.82 18.25
CA MET A 26 -40.59 7.75 18.29
C MET A 26 -39.37 7.14 19.00
N ASN A 27 -39.56 6.38 20.08
CA ASN A 27 -38.47 5.79 20.86
C ASN A 27 -38.11 4.34 20.45
N GLY A 28 -39.00 3.64 19.74
CA GLY A 28 -38.83 2.24 19.32
C GLY A 28 -37.57 2.00 18.47
N PRO A 29 -37.29 2.81 17.44
CA PRO A 29 -36.04 2.70 16.67
C PRO A 29 -34.77 2.91 17.51
N TRP A 30 -34.83 3.81 18.50
CA TRP A 30 -33.71 4.06 19.41
C TRP A 30 -33.48 2.89 20.38
N LEU A 31 -34.55 2.37 21.01
CA LEU A 31 -34.48 1.20 21.88
C LEU A 31 -34.01 -0.04 21.13
N TYR A 32 -34.49 -0.24 19.88
CA TYR A 32 -34.04 -1.33 19.02
C TYR A 32 -32.55 -1.21 18.71
N ARG A 33 -32.07 -0.04 18.26
CA ARG A 33 -30.64 0.21 17.99
C ARG A 33 -29.76 0.01 19.23
N PHE A 34 -30.20 0.53 20.38
CA PHE A 34 -29.47 0.36 21.62
C PHE A 34 -29.41 -1.11 22.05
N GLY A 35 -30.53 -1.84 21.94
CA GLY A 35 -30.60 -3.27 22.21
C GLY A 35 -29.71 -4.09 21.27
N THR A 36 -29.71 -3.79 19.97
CA THR A 36 -28.85 -4.47 18.99
C THR A 36 -27.38 -4.16 19.23
N GLU A 37 -27.02 -2.93 19.59
CA GLU A 37 -25.63 -2.55 19.89
C GLU A 37 -25.15 -3.25 21.17
N LYS A 38 -25.95 -3.24 22.25
CA LYS A 38 -25.61 -3.96 23.48
C LYS A 38 -25.48 -5.47 23.26
N TYR A 39 -26.34 -6.05 22.43
CA TYR A 39 -26.25 -7.46 22.05
C TYR A 39 -25.01 -7.74 21.19
N HIS A 40 -24.69 -6.88 20.23
CA HIS A 40 -23.48 -6.98 19.42
C HIS A 40 -22.22 -6.95 20.31
N GLN A 41 -22.10 -5.94 21.19
CA GLN A 41 -21.02 -5.84 22.16
C GLN A 41 -20.96 -7.06 23.09
N TYR A 42 -22.10 -7.56 23.59
CA TYR A 42 -22.12 -8.79 24.37
C TYR A 42 -21.58 -9.99 23.59
N LYS A 43 -22.02 -10.17 22.33
CA LYS A 43 -21.66 -11.30 21.48
C LYS A 43 -20.18 -11.31 21.12
N ILE A 44 -19.64 -10.18 20.65
CA ILE A 44 -18.24 -10.10 20.18
C ILE A 44 -17.22 -10.21 21.33
N ASN A 45 -17.67 -10.10 22.59
CA ASN A 45 -16.82 -10.21 23.77
C ASN A 45 -16.90 -11.59 24.46
N GLN A 46 -17.75 -12.50 23.98
CA GLN A 46 -17.83 -13.86 24.53
C GLN A 46 -16.52 -14.62 24.31
N PRO A 47 -16.05 -15.44 25.27
CA PRO A 47 -14.86 -16.27 25.11
C PRO A 47 -14.90 -17.14 23.85
N GLU A 48 -16.01 -17.84 23.61
CA GLU A 48 -16.21 -18.69 22.42
C GLU A 48 -16.12 -17.91 21.10
N TYR A 49 -16.70 -16.71 21.06
CA TYR A 49 -16.61 -15.85 19.87
C TYR A 49 -15.16 -15.45 19.60
N LYS A 50 -14.44 -14.98 20.63
CA LYS A 50 -13.05 -14.52 20.49
C LYS A 50 -12.09 -15.67 20.15
N ALA A 51 -12.32 -16.86 20.69
CA ALA A 51 -11.54 -18.07 20.39
C ALA A 51 -11.65 -18.51 18.92
N ALA A 52 -12.75 -18.18 18.24
CA ALA A 52 -12.95 -18.45 16.82
C ALA A 52 -12.64 -17.24 15.91
N ASN A 53 -12.89 -16.02 16.38
CA ASN A 53 -12.93 -14.83 15.52
C ASN A 53 -11.88 -13.77 15.87
N GLY A 54 -11.14 -13.92 16.97
CA GLY A 54 -10.28 -12.87 17.48
C GLY A 54 -11.06 -11.65 17.97
N LYS A 55 -10.37 -10.52 18.12
CA LYS A 55 -10.94 -9.25 18.59
C LYS A 55 -10.15 -8.04 18.13
N TRP A 56 -10.86 -6.97 17.83
CA TRP A 56 -10.29 -5.66 17.53
C TRP A 56 -10.38 -4.72 18.73
N GLU A 57 -9.38 -3.85 18.84
CA GLU A 57 -9.30 -2.77 19.82
C GLU A 57 -8.79 -1.49 19.16
N ILE A 58 -9.47 -0.37 19.38
CA ILE A 58 -8.98 0.95 18.95
C ILE A 58 -7.95 1.45 19.97
N VAL A 59 -6.78 1.88 19.49
CA VAL A 59 -5.82 2.62 20.30
C VAL A 59 -5.77 4.06 19.79
N GLU A 60 -6.07 5.00 20.68
CA GLU A 60 -5.95 6.43 20.41
C GLU A 60 -4.73 7.01 21.11
N PHE A 61 -3.89 7.69 20.35
CA PHE A 61 -2.79 8.46 20.90
C PHE A 61 -3.27 9.82 21.42
N PRO A 62 -2.57 10.41 22.41
CA PRO A 62 -2.77 11.80 22.79
C PRO A 62 -2.64 12.71 21.56
N GLU A 63 -3.43 13.78 21.52
CA GLU A 63 -3.59 14.66 20.36
C GLU A 63 -2.24 15.15 19.81
N GLU A 64 -1.29 15.50 20.70
CA GLU A 64 0.05 15.98 20.34
C GLU A 64 0.91 14.96 19.57
N TYR A 65 0.59 13.67 19.64
CA TYR A 65 1.29 12.59 18.94
C TYR A 65 0.53 12.06 17.72
N ARG A 66 -0.72 12.48 17.51
CA ARG A 66 -1.47 12.08 16.31
C ARG A 66 -0.76 12.58 15.05
N GLN A 67 -0.90 11.82 13.98
CA GLN A 67 -0.41 12.13 12.65
C GLN A 67 -1.19 11.30 11.63
N ASN A 68 -1.06 11.67 10.36
CA ASN A 68 -1.64 10.90 9.26
C ASN A 68 -0.63 9.83 8.82
N THR A 69 -0.56 8.72 9.55
CA THR A 69 0.39 7.64 9.24
C THR A 69 0.03 6.97 7.92
N ILE A 70 0.97 6.97 6.97
CA ILE A 70 0.80 6.42 5.60
C ILE A 70 1.77 5.26 5.34
N HIS A 71 2.92 5.25 6.04
CA HIS A 71 3.88 4.16 5.99
C HIS A 71 4.11 3.65 7.42
N ALA A 72 4.28 2.34 7.58
CA ALA A 72 4.74 1.78 8.83
C ALA A 72 5.73 0.63 8.60
N ALA A 73 6.69 0.48 9.50
CA ALA A 73 7.62 -0.64 9.49
C ALA A 73 7.85 -1.15 10.92
N LEU A 74 7.82 -2.47 11.11
CA LEU A 74 8.28 -3.07 12.36
C LEU A 74 9.80 -3.07 12.37
N LEU A 75 10.39 -2.47 13.41
CA LEU A 75 11.84 -2.39 13.58
C LEU A 75 12.34 -3.58 14.41
N ARG A 76 13.60 -3.95 14.21
CA ARG A 76 14.29 -5.02 14.98
C ARG A 76 14.42 -4.77 16.49
N THR A 77 14.00 -3.59 16.96
CA THR A 77 13.88 -3.27 18.39
C THR A 77 12.52 -3.65 18.98
N GLY A 78 11.59 -4.21 18.18
CA GLY A 78 10.22 -4.50 18.56
C GLY A 78 9.26 -3.31 18.51
N LYS A 79 9.77 -2.11 18.18
CA LYS A 79 8.99 -0.88 18.02
C LYS A 79 8.53 -0.71 16.58
N VAL A 80 7.48 0.07 16.37
CA VAL A 80 6.95 0.38 15.04
C VAL A 80 7.30 1.82 14.66
N LEU A 81 7.96 1.99 13.52
CA LEU A 81 8.13 3.29 12.88
C LEU A 81 6.83 3.64 12.15
N LEU A 82 6.27 4.82 12.43
CA LEU A 82 5.06 5.34 11.78
C LEU A 82 5.44 6.63 11.05
N VAL A 83 5.40 6.64 9.73
CA VAL A 83 5.82 7.79 8.91
C VAL A 83 4.60 8.43 8.26
N ALA A 84 4.45 9.73 8.47
CA ALA A 84 3.44 10.56 7.80
C ALA A 84 4.07 11.44 6.72
N GLY A 85 5.28 11.97 6.96
CA GLY A 85 5.75 13.13 6.21
C GLY A 85 4.82 14.31 6.48
N SER A 86 4.38 15.01 5.45
CA SER A 86 3.29 15.98 5.53
C SER A 86 1.92 15.34 5.77
N GLY A 87 1.77 14.05 5.50
CA GLY A 87 0.54 13.31 5.77
C GLY A 87 -0.60 13.57 4.78
N ASN A 88 -0.25 13.85 3.51
CA ASN A 88 -1.20 14.28 2.45
C ASN A 88 -2.08 15.47 2.88
N ASN A 89 -1.53 16.36 3.70
CA ASN A 89 -2.22 17.54 4.21
C ASN A 89 -1.56 18.80 3.66
N GLN A 90 -2.32 19.66 2.98
CA GLN A 90 -1.77 20.84 2.31
C GLN A 90 -1.13 21.83 3.29
N ASP A 91 -1.79 22.08 4.43
CA ASP A 91 -1.31 23.05 5.41
C ASP A 91 0.03 22.61 6.03
N ASN A 92 0.16 21.31 6.34
CA ASN A 92 1.42 20.73 6.82
C ASN A 92 2.54 20.89 5.78
N PHE A 93 2.25 20.63 4.51
CA PHE A 93 3.24 20.76 3.44
C PHE A 93 3.68 22.21 3.23
N ASP A 94 2.74 23.15 3.18
CA ASP A 94 3.02 24.58 3.03
C ASP A 94 3.85 25.11 4.23
N ALA A 95 3.61 24.56 5.43
CA ALA A 95 4.35 24.86 6.64
C ALA A 95 5.68 24.10 6.78
N LYS A 96 6.00 23.17 5.86
CA LYS A 96 7.12 22.22 5.96
C LYS A 96 7.12 21.42 7.27
N GLN A 97 5.93 21.08 7.75
CA GLN A 97 5.72 20.22 8.90
C GLN A 97 5.75 18.76 8.43
N TYR A 98 6.80 18.04 8.83
CA TYR A 98 6.98 16.62 8.52
C TYR A 98 7.04 15.79 9.80
N ASP A 99 6.23 14.74 9.83
CA ASP A 99 5.96 13.97 11.04
C ASP A 99 6.36 12.49 10.89
N THR A 100 7.08 12.01 11.90
CA THR A 100 7.35 10.59 12.14
C THR A 100 7.12 10.30 13.63
N ARG A 101 6.63 9.10 13.95
CA ARG A 101 6.57 8.56 15.31
C ARG A 101 7.30 7.22 15.41
N ILE A 102 7.70 6.90 16.64
CA ILE A 102 7.99 5.54 17.03
C ILE A 102 7.01 5.15 18.14
N TRP A 103 6.34 4.02 17.94
CA TRP A 103 5.42 3.44 18.91
C TRP A 103 5.98 2.14 19.46
N ASP A 104 5.98 2.01 20.80
CA ASP A 104 6.35 0.80 21.51
C ASP A 104 5.07 0.00 21.83
N PRO A 105 4.82 -1.13 21.14
CA PRO A 105 3.58 -1.90 21.32
C PRO A 105 3.48 -2.63 22.66
N VAL A 106 4.60 -2.78 23.38
CA VAL A 106 4.65 -3.45 24.68
C VAL A 106 4.38 -2.45 25.80
N LYS A 107 5.04 -1.28 25.74
CA LYS A 107 4.91 -0.23 26.77
C LYS A 107 3.75 0.72 26.52
N GLY A 108 3.20 0.74 25.31
CA GLY A 108 2.16 1.69 24.89
C GLY A 108 2.68 3.12 24.71
N THR A 109 3.99 3.35 24.79
CA THR A 109 4.60 4.69 24.65
C THR A 109 4.76 5.07 23.19
N ILE A 110 4.58 6.36 22.88
CA ILE A 110 4.81 6.93 21.55
C ILE A 110 5.73 8.14 21.67
N LYS A 111 6.61 8.35 20.68
CA LYS A 111 7.50 9.51 20.62
C LYS A 111 7.60 10.08 19.21
N LYS A 112 7.96 11.36 19.11
CA LYS A 112 8.27 12.03 17.84
C LYS A 112 9.70 11.73 17.39
N VAL A 113 9.92 11.71 16.09
CA VAL A 113 11.23 11.64 15.45
C VAL A 113 11.36 12.84 14.52
N PRO A 114 12.49 13.57 14.54
CA PRO A 114 12.73 14.63 13.56
C PRO A 114 12.75 14.08 12.14
N THR A 115 11.91 14.63 11.27
CA THR A 115 11.74 14.16 9.88
C THR A 115 12.33 15.20 8.91
N PRO A 116 13.40 14.87 8.17
CA PRO A 116 14.21 15.87 7.46
C PRO A 116 13.62 16.37 6.13
N THR A 117 12.76 15.57 5.49
CA THR A 117 12.09 15.90 4.23
C THR A 117 10.68 15.35 4.24
N ASP A 118 9.89 15.64 3.21
CA ASP A 118 8.57 15.05 3.08
C ASP A 118 8.65 13.58 2.62
N LEU A 119 8.73 12.69 3.61
CA LEU A 119 8.76 11.25 3.42
C LEU A 119 7.38 10.65 3.09
N PHE A 120 6.34 11.48 2.93
CA PHE A 120 5.13 11.02 2.25
C PHE A 120 5.54 10.54 0.85
N CYS A 121 5.12 9.32 0.48
CA CYS A 121 5.34 8.74 -0.85
C CYS A 121 6.73 8.15 -1.13
N THR A 122 7.51 7.85 -0.10
CA THR A 122 8.78 7.14 -0.24
C THR A 122 8.59 5.64 -0.46
N GLY A 123 9.51 5.01 -1.19
CA GLY A 123 9.73 3.57 -1.12
C GLY A 123 10.65 3.23 0.05
N HIS A 124 10.50 2.03 0.62
CA HIS A 124 11.32 1.59 1.75
C HIS A 124 11.45 0.06 1.82
N THR A 125 12.58 -0.41 2.37
CA THR A 125 12.84 -1.84 2.62
C THR A 125 13.95 -2.01 3.67
N GLN A 126 13.95 -3.11 4.40
CA GLN A 126 14.97 -3.38 5.42
C GLN A 126 16.32 -3.78 4.79
N LEU A 127 17.40 -3.16 5.25
CA LEU A 127 18.78 -3.54 4.90
C LEU A 127 19.30 -4.70 5.77
N ALA A 128 20.40 -5.33 5.35
CA ALA A 128 21.03 -6.46 6.06
C ALA A 128 21.38 -6.17 7.53
N ASN A 129 21.68 -4.91 7.87
CA ASN A 129 22.01 -4.49 9.25
C ASN A 129 20.77 -4.17 10.11
N GLY A 130 19.56 -4.18 9.53
CA GLY A 130 18.31 -3.82 10.20
C GLY A 130 17.93 -2.35 10.12
N ASN A 131 18.72 -1.50 9.47
CA ASN A 131 18.27 -0.15 9.10
C ASN A 131 17.16 -0.26 8.05
N LEU A 132 16.26 0.71 8.03
CA LEU A 132 15.28 0.84 6.95
C LEU A 132 15.81 1.83 5.92
N LEU A 133 16.13 1.38 4.71
CA LEU A 133 16.38 2.29 3.60
C LEU A 133 15.04 2.93 3.21
N ILE A 134 15.00 4.25 3.11
CA ILE A 134 13.83 5.03 2.73
C ILE A 134 14.24 6.09 1.72
N ALA A 135 13.64 6.05 0.52
CA ALA A 135 14.08 6.85 -0.62
C ALA A 135 12.89 7.43 -1.40
N GLY A 136 13.13 8.61 -1.99
CA GLY A 136 12.12 9.36 -2.70
C GLY A 136 11.27 10.21 -1.77
N GLY A 137 10.01 10.44 -2.14
CA GLY A 137 9.07 11.26 -1.38
C GLY A 137 8.41 12.31 -2.27
N THR A 138 7.97 13.41 -1.68
CA THR A 138 7.25 14.44 -2.43
C THR A 138 7.89 15.82 -2.36
N LYS A 139 7.97 16.47 -3.52
CA LYS A 139 8.38 17.86 -3.66
C LYS A 139 7.17 18.79 -3.68
N ARG A 140 6.00 18.27 -4.08
CA ARG A 140 4.75 19.03 -4.27
C ARG A 140 3.59 18.05 -4.47
N TYR A 141 2.39 18.45 -4.02
CA TYR A 141 1.13 17.75 -4.31
C TYR A 141 -0.10 18.67 -4.32
N GLU A 142 0.10 19.95 -4.67
CA GLU A 142 -0.96 20.96 -4.61
C GLU A 142 -2.25 20.52 -5.30
N LYS A 143 -3.38 20.83 -4.65
CA LYS A 143 -4.69 20.66 -5.28
C LYS A 143 -4.81 21.66 -6.44
N LEU A 144 -4.97 21.15 -7.65
CA LEU A 144 -5.06 21.99 -8.83
C LEU A 144 -6.37 22.80 -8.83
N LYS A 145 -6.26 24.09 -9.19
CA LYS A 145 -7.42 24.99 -9.39
C LYS A 145 -8.17 24.59 -10.66
N GLY A 146 -9.48 24.78 -10.68
CA GLY A 146 -10.35 24.49 -11.83
C GLY A 146 -11.78 24.15 -11.41
N ASP A 147 -12.63 23.81 -12.38
CA ASP A 147 -13.99 23.37 -12.12
C ASP A 147 -13.96 21.95 -11.52
N VAL A 148 -14.37 21.81 -10.25
CA VAL A 148 -14.35 20.53 -9.53
C VAL A 148 -15.28 19.47 -10.14
N THR A 149 -16.22 19.87 -11.02
CA THR A 149 -17.15 18.96 -11.68
C THR A 149 -16.61 18.40 -13.00
N LYS A 150 -15.51 18.96 -13.50
CA LYS A 150 -14.91 18.61 -14.80
C LYS A 150 -13.60 17.86 -14.59
N ALA A 151 -13.39 16.81 -15.36
CA ALA A 151 -12.11 16.10 -15.38
C ALA A 151 -10.98 17.04 -15.83
N GLY A 152 -9.81 16.95 -15.22
CA GLY A 152 -8.68 17.80 -15.57
C GLY A 152 -7.41 17.42 -14.83
N GLY A 153 -6.35 18.17 -15.08
CA GLY A 153 -5.03 17.89 -14.55
C GLY A 153 -3.96 18.62 -15.36
N LEU A 154 -2.72 18.19 -15.22
CA LEU A 154 -1.60 18.79 -15.91
C LEU A 154 -1.29 18.05 -17.20
N MET A 155 -1.11 18.82 -18.27
CA MET A 155 -0.53 18.38 -19.53
C MET A 155 0.93 18.84 -19.56
N VAL A 156 1.85 17.92 -19.82
CA VAL A 156 3.24 18.24 -20.15
C VAL A 156 3.34 18.32 -21.67
N VAL A 157 3.47 19.52 -22.20
CA VAL A 157 3.65 19.74 -23.63
C VAL A 157 5.13 19.61 -23.97
N HIS A 158 5.42 18.72 -24.91
CA HIS A 158 6.75 18.48 -25.48
C HIS A 158 6.90 19.27 -26.77
N ASN A 159 8.06 19.90 -26.94
CA ASN A 159 8.49 20.54 -28.19
C ASN A 159 9.84 19.96 -28.62
N GLU A 160 9.84 19.15 -29.66
CA GLU A 160 11.04 18.53 -30.24
C GLU A 160 11.80 19.45 -31.21
N ASN A 161 11.27 20.65 -31.49
CA ASN A 161 11.91 21.61 -32.38
C ASN A 161 13.07 22.35 -31.67
N PRO A 162 14.34 22.16 -32.09
CA PRO A 162 15.47 22.81 -31.43
C PRO A 162 15.72 24.24 -31.92
N ASP A 163 15.01 24.69 -32.96
CA ASP A 163 15.29 25.96 -33.62
C ASP A 163 14.39 27.08 -33.08
N LYS A 164 13.19 26.77 -32.58
CA LYS A 164 12.25 27.75 -32.02
C LYS A 164 11.40 27.19 -30.87
N PRO A 165 11.03 28.03 -29.87
CA PRO A 165 9.97 27.69 -28.93
C PRO A 165 8.59 27.73 -29.62
N ILE A 166 7.56 27.22 -28.95
CA ILE A 166 6.17 27.31 -29.38
C ILE A 166 5.28 27.83 -28.24
N THR A 167 4.38 28.76 -28.53
CA THR A 167 3.35 29.21 -27.59
C THR A 167 2.00 28.66 -28.02
N LEU A 168 1.37 27.89 -27.14
CA LEU A 168 0.00 27.43 -27.34
C LEU A 168 -0.95 28.39 -26.60
N PRO A 169 -1.95 28.99 -27.28
CA PRO A 169 -2.86 29.94 -26.63
C PRO A 169 -3.79 29.27 -25.61
N ALA A 170 -4.44 30.06 -24.77
CA ALA A 170 -5.59 29.60 -24.00
C ALA A 170 -6.68 29.07 -24.94
N GLY A 171 -7.39 28.01 -24.53
CA GLY A 171 -8.37 27.34 -25.38
C GLY A 171 -7.78 26.30 -26.34
N THR A 172 -6.48 26.01 -26.24
CA THR A 172 -5.85 24.94 -27.03
C THR A 172 -6.44 23.59 -26.64
N ARG A 173 -6.83 22.81 -27.65
CA ARG A 173 -7.44 21.48 -27.48
C ARG A 173 -6.38 20.38 -27.63
N PHE A 174 -6.38 19.46 -26.69
CA PHE A 174 -5.52 18.27 -26.64
C PHE A 174 -6.42 17.04 -26.72
N THR A 175 -6.20 16.16 -27.71
CA THR A 175 -6.97 14.93 -27.87
C THR A 175 -6.06 13.71 -27.74
N GLY A 176 -6.38 12.83 -26.80
CA GLY A 176 -5.62 11.60 -26.55
C GLY A 176 -5.61 10.71 -27.80
N LYS A 177 -4.44 10.20 -28.17
CA LYS A 177 -4.27 9.36 -29.36
C LYS A 177 -4.91 8.00 -29.15
N GLU A 178 -4.86 7.49 -27.92
CA GLU A 178 -5.44 6.20 -27.56
C GLU A 178 -6.86 6.37 -26.99
N ASN A 179 -7.04 7.25 -26.00
CA ASN A 179 -8.32 7.35 -25.30
C ASN A 179 -9.37 8.20 -26.04
N GLY A 180 -8.97 8.98 -27.05
CA GLY A 180 -9.85 9.84 -27.86
C GLY A 180 -10.52 11.00 -27.09
N LYS A 181 -10.20 11.21 -25.81
CA LYS A 181 -10.80 12.26 -24.97
C LYS A 181 -10.09 13.58 -25.19
N THR A 182 -10.87 14.66 -25.15
CA THR A 182 -10.38 16.02 -25.42
C THR A 182 -10.41 16.89 -24.18
N PHE A 183 -9.31 17.58 -23.92
CA PHE A 183 -9.12 18.53 -22.83
C PHE A 183 -8.64 19.87 -23.39
N VAL A 184 -8.94 20.96 -22.67
CA VAL A 184 -8.72 22.32 -23.14
C VAL A 184 -7.91 23.11 -22.12
N SER A 185 -6.85 23.80 -22.58
CA SER A 185 -6.07 24.70 -21.71
C SER A 185 -6.89 25.93 -21.32
N LYS A 186 -6.73 26.37 -20.06
CA LYS A 186 -7.36 27.63 -19.59
C LYS A 186 -6.48 28.85 -19.80
N ASP A 187 -5.17 28.64 -19.81
CA ASP A 187 -4.16 29.68 -19.97
C ASP A 187 -3.25 29.35 -21.17
N PRO A 188 -2.56 30.34 -21.74
CA PRO A 188 -1.51 30.08 -22.72
C PRO A 188 -0.29 29.42 -22.05
N VAL A 189 0.45 28.61 -22.79
CA VAL A 189 1.72 28.03 -22.35
C VAL A 189 2.81 28.29 -23.37
N LEU A 190 3.95 28.80 -22.89
CA LEU A 190 5.18 28.87 -23.65
C LEU A 190 5.98 27.60 -23.41
N VAL A 191 6.20 26.82 -24.47
CA VAL A 191 7.04 25.62 -24.46
C VAL A 191 8.40 26.00 -25.06
N PRO A 192 9.51 25.86 -24.31
CA PRO A 192 10.84 26.16 -24.80
C PRO A 192 11.20 25.38 -26.07
N ARG A 193 12.24 25.83 -26.79
CA ARG A 193 12.85 25.02 -27.85
C ARG A 193 13.53 23.78 -27.27
N ALA A 194 13.68 22.73 -28.06
CA ALA A 194 14.48 21.57 -27.68
C ALA A 194 15.96 21.95 -27.53
N GLU A 195 16.64 21.35 -26.55
CA GLU A 195 18.07 21.56 -26.31
C GLU A 195 18.89 20.53 -27.09
N LYS A 196 19.88 21.01 -27.85
CA LYS A 196 20.81 20.12 -28.59
C LYS A 196 21.84 19.56 -27.62
N VAL A 197 21.88 18.24 -27.49
CA VAL A 197 22.84 17.53 -26.64
C VAL A 197 24.04 17.10 -27.48
N PHE A 198 25.23 17.36 -26.96
CA PHE A 198 26.50 17.00 -27.59
C PHE A 198 27.31 16.10 -26.67
N ASP A 199 28.04 15.17 -27.27
CA ASP A 199 29.02 14.36 -26.57
C ASP A 199 30.13 15.26 -26.01
N LYS A 200 30.37 15.19 -24.69
CA LYS A 200 31.32 16.10 -24.02
C LYS A 200 32.77 15.86 -24.42
N ALA A 201 33.12 14.65 -24.87
CA ALA A 201 34.48 14.29 -25.24
C ALA A 201 34.79 14.62 -26.71
N THR A 202 33.80 14.47 -27.59
CA THR A 202 33.98 14.55 -29.05
C THR A 202 33.33 15.79 -29.67
N GLY A 203 32.42 16.47 -28.96
CA GLY A 203 31.61 17.58 -29.49
C GLY A 203 30.58 17.16 -30.53
N LYS A 204 30.38 15.86 -30.78
CA LYS A 204 29.43 15.35 -31.76
C LYS A 204 27.99 15.54 -31.26
N PHE A 205 27.09 15.99 -32.14
CA PHE A 205 25.66 16.03 -31.85
C PHE A 205 25.12 14.63 -31.57
N LEU A 206 24.39 14.49 -30.47
CA LEU A 206 23.79 13.22 -30.05
C LEU A 206 22.29 13.18 -30.33
N ARG A 207 21.54 14.15 -29.79
CA ARG A 207 20.07 14.21 -29.86
C ARG A 207 19.56 15.59 -29.46
N ASN A 208 18.25 15.80 -29.61
CA ASN A 208 17.55 16.92 -28.99
C ASN A 208 16.80 16.41 -27.76
N ASP A 209 17.00 17.06 -26.61
CA ASP A 209 16.13 16.87 -25.44
C ASP A 209 14.94 17.84 -25.59
N PRO A 210 13.69 17.37 -25.56
CA PRO A 210 12.53 18.20 -25.87
C PRO A 210 12.36 19.34 -24.87
N GLY A 211 11.91 20.50 -25.34
CA GLY A 211 11.47 21.57 -24.46
C GLY A 211 10.16 21.17 -23.78
N LEU A 212 10.07 21.35 -22.46
CA LEU A 212 8.90 20.95 -21.67
C LEU A 212 8.14 22.16 -21.13
N GLY A 213 6.84 22.19 -21.32
CA GLY A 213 5.94 23.23 -20.80
C GLY A 213 4.71 22.62 -20.15
N ARG A 214 4.48 22.91 -18.87
CA ARG A 214 3.36 22.37 -18.11
C ARG A 214 2.17 23.31 -18.13
N ILE A 215 0.98 22.78 -18.39
CA ILE A 215 -0.25 23.56 -18.45
C ILE A 215 -1.44 22.79 -17.88
N TYR A 216 -2.30 23.47 -17.12
CA TYR A 216 -3.56 22.89 -16.66
C TYR A 216 -4.55 22.78 -17.83
N VAL A 217 -5.14 21.59 -17.98
CA VAL A 217 -6.18 21.30 -18.97
C VAL A 217 -7.41 20.73 -18.29
N GLU A 218 -8.58 20.97 -18.89
CA GLU A 218 -9.86 20.55 -18.35
C GLU A 218 -10.80 20.09 -19.47
N ALA A 219 -11.63 19.09 -19.18
CA ALA A 219 -12.65 18.63 -20.10
C ALA A 219 -13.67 19.75 -20.37
N GLU A 220 -14.25 19.77 -21.57
CA GLU A 220 -15.25 20.79 -21.92
C GLU A 220 -16.53 20.65 -21.09
N LYS A 221 -16.89 19.40 -20.78
CA LYS A 221 -18.14 19.00 -20.12
C LYS A 221 -17.86 18.34 -18.77
N SER A 222 -18.79 18.50 -17.84
CA SER A 222 -18.71 17.93 -16.49
C SER A 222 -19.01 16.43 -16.46
N GLY A 223 -18.45 15.74 -15.47
CA GLY A 223 -18.76 14.35 -15.13
C GLY A 223 -17.67 13.34 -15.46
N GLN A 224 -17.68 12.22 -14.72
CA GLN A 224 -16.65 11.17 -14.75
C GLN A 224 -16.41 10.54 -16.13
N LYS A 225 -17.42 10.53 -17.01
CA LYS A 225 -17.29 9.93 -18.35
C LYS A 225 -16.18 10.57 -19.20
N TYR A 226 -15.80 11.81 -18.89
CA TYR A 226 -14.72 12.53 -19.58
C TYR A 226 -13.33 12.34 -18.93
N ALA A 227 -13.23 11.61 -17.82
CA ALA A 227 -11.95 11.38 -17.12
C ALA A 227 -11.12 10.27 -17.77
N THR A 228 -9.80 10.34 -17.68
CA THR A 228 -8.86 9.25 -18.04
C THR A 228 -8.29 8.61 -16.79
N GLY A 229 -7.84 7.35 -16.90
CA GLY A 229 -7.25 6.59 -15.79
C GLY A 229 -5.74 6.41 -15.89
N THR A 230 -5.19 6.47 -17.11
CA THR A 230 -3.80 6.16 -17.46
C THR A 230 -3.17 7.27 -18.31
N GLN A 231 -1.85 7.19 -18.48
CA GLN A 231 -1.10 8.09 -19.34
C GLN A 231 -1.50 7.94 -20.81
N ASP A 232 -1.62 9.04 -21.54
CA ASP A 232 -1.76 9.03 -23.01
C ASP A 232 -0.90 10.13 -23.64
N ASN A 233 -0.58 9.96 -24.91
CA ASN A 233 0.01 10.98 -25.76
C ASN A 233 -1.10 11.76 -26.48
N TYR A 234 -1.08 13.08 -26.35
CA TYR A 234 -2.13 13.97 -26.84
C TYR A 234 -1.70 14.73 -28.09
N THR A 235 -2.54 14.67 -29.12
CA THR A 235 -2.42 15.51 -30.31
C THR A 235 -2.89 16.92 -29.99
N VAL A 236 -2.10 17.93 -30.37
CA VAL A 236 -2.48 19.35 -30.26
C VAL A 236 -3.31 19.74 -31.49
N GLN A 237 -4.59 20.02 -31.30
CA GLN A 237 -5.48 20.35 -32.42
C GLN A 237 -5.11 21.70 -33.06
N GLY A 238 -5.25 21.77 -34.39
CA GLY A 238 -4.99 22.99 -35.16
C GLY A 238 -3.53 23.18 -35.59
N LEU A 239 -2.60 22.38 -35.07
CA LEU A 239 -1.23 22.33 -35.61
C LEU A 239 -1.19 21.53 -36.91
N SER A 240 -0.25 21.88 -37.79
CA SER A 240 0.00 21.16 -39.05
C SER A 240 1.49 21.11 -39.38
N GLY A 241 1.86 20.30 -40.38
CA GLY A 241 3.23 20.24 -40.87
C GLY A 241 4.25 19.83 -39.79
N ALA A 242 5.36 20.56 -39.71
CA ALA A 242 6.42 20.29 -38.75
C ALA A 242 6.00 20.56 -37.29
N ASP A 243 5.16 21.57 -37.06
CA ASP A 243 4.73 21.92 -35.70
C ASP A 243 3.84 20.80 -35.11
N ALA A 244 3.00 20.14 -35.92
CA ALA A 244 2.22 18.98 -35.49
C ALA A 244 3.05 17.72 -35.21
N ARG A 245 4.18 17.54 -35.91
CA ARG A 245 5.10 16.42 -35.64
C ARG A 245 5.92 16.65 -34.37
N ASN A 246 6.35 17.90 -34.17
CA ASN A 246 7.28 18.25 -33.10
C ASN A 246 6.59 18.63 -31.79
N THR A 247 5.26 18.80 -31.77
CA THR A 247 4.53 19.26 -30.58
C THR A 247 3.41 18.30 -30.21
N TYR A 248 3.48 17.75 -29.00
CA TYR A 248 2.47 16.86 -28.44
C TYR A 248 2.38 17.04 -26.93
N GLY A 249 1.30 16.56 -26.34
CA GLY A 249 1.12 16.51 -24.89
C GLY A 249 1.36 15.10 -24.34
N ILE A 250 1.83 15.01 -23.11
CA ILE A 250 1.74 13.81 -22.28
C ILE A 250 1.01 14.21 -21.01
N ALA A 251 0.00 13.43 -20.62
CA ALA A 251 -0.64 13.59 -19.34
C ALA A 251 -0.86 12.21 -18.73
N GLU A 252 -0.69 12.12 -17.41
CA GLU A 252 -1.12 10.99 -16.57
C GLU A 252 -2.67 10.96 -16.52
N LYS A 253 -3.27 10.54 -15.38
CA LYS A 253 -4.72 10.64 -15.22
C LYS A 253 -5.21 12.11 -15.28
N LEU A 254 -6.24 12.37 -16.08
CA LEU A 254 -6.99 13.62 -16.11
C LEU A 254 -8.40 13.35 -15.60
N ALA A 255 -8.65 13.63 -14.32
CA ALA A 255 -9.84 13.16 -13.61
C ALA A 255 -10.36 14.19 -12.58
N LEU A 256 -11.18 13.78 -11.60
CA LEU A 256 -11.81 14.70 -10.65
C LEU A 256 -10.96 14.94 -9.39
N ASP A 257 -10.15 13.98 -8.97
CA ASP A 257 -9.12 14.15 -7.93
C ASP A 257 -7.82 14.67 -8.56
N LYS A 258 -7.74 16.00 -8.68
CA LYS A 258 -6.69 16.72 -9.41
C LYS A 258 -5.54 17.11 -8.48
N LYS A 259 -4.35 16.59 -8.77
CA LYS A 259 -3.14 16.78 -7.95
C LYS A 259 -1.92 17.02 -8.83
N ASP A 260 -0.99 17.82 -8.33
CA ASP A 260 0.34 18.04 -8.92
C ASP A 260 1.42 17.34 -8.10
N PHE A 261 1.52 16.02 -8.25
CA PHE A 261 2.51 15.20 -7.56
C PHE A 261 3.87 15.27 -8.25
N GLN A 262 4.92 15.58 -7.49
CA GLN A 262 6.32 15.61 -7.95
C GLN A 262 7.22 14.86 -6.97
N GLY A 263 8.18 14.10 -7.48
CA GLY A 263 9.16 13.35 -6.69
C GLY A 263 10.34 14.18 -6.18
N ILE A 264 11.03 13.63 -5.18
CA ILE A 264 12.37 14.07 -4.72
C ILE A 264 13.40 12.95 -4.86
N ARG A 265 14.67 13.30 -4.72
CA ARG A 265 15.81 12.36 -4.82
C ARG A 265 16.34 11.89 -3.46
N ASP A 266 15.86 12.50 -2.38
CA ASP A 266 16.40 12.29 -1.04
C ASP A 266 16.32 10.82 -0.59
N THR A 267 17.38 10.36 0.07
CA THR A 267 17.51 8.99 0.58
C THR A 267 18.08 9.02 2.00
N PHE A 268 17.53 8.17 2.86
CA PHE A 268 17.99 8.00 4.23
C PHE A 268 18.05 6.51 4.60
N GLU A 269 18.95 6.17 5.51
CA GLU A 269 18.85 4.97 6.33
C GLU A 269 18.25 5.38 7.67
N PHE A 270 17.11 4.81 8.05
CA PHE A 270 16.59 4.96 9.40
C PHE A 270 17.24 3.94 10.32
N ASP A 271 17.98 4.41 11.32
CA ASP A 271 18.61 3.59 12.34
C ASP A 271 17.62 3.32 13.49
N PRO A 272 17.21 2.05 13.72
CA PRO A 272 16.21 1.72 14.73
C PRO A 272 16.71 1.80 16.17
N VAL A 273 18.04 1.82 16.39
CA VAL A 273 18.64 1.94 17.74
C VAL A 273 18.84 3.41 18.07
N ALA A 274 19.41 4.17 17.15
CA ALA A 274 19.55 5.62 17.33
C ALA A 274 18.22 6.37 17.16
N GLU A 275 17.22 5.71 16.58
CA GLU A 275 15.86 6.22 16.34
C GLU A 275 15.87 7.53 15.54
N LYS A 276 16.66 7.56 14.46
CA LYS A 276 16.90 8.74 13.61
C LYS A 276 17.11 8.40 12.14
N TYR A 277 16.79 9.34 11.26
CA TYR A 277 17.14 9.28 9.84
C TYR A 277 18.59 9.71 9.62
N ILE A 278 19.36 8.90 8.91
CA ILE A 278 20.75 9.16 8.52
C ILE A 278 20.77 9.40 7.03
N LYS A 279 21.13 10.61 6.61
CA LYS A 279 21.22 10.95 5.19
C LYS A 279 22.32 10.13 4.51
N VAL A 280 22.02 9.59 3.34
CA VAL A 280 22.97 8.91 2.44
C VAL A 280 22.88 9.56 1.05
N ASP A 281 23.57 9.00 0.05
CA ASP A 281 23.52 9.59 -1.28
C ASP A 281 22.10 9.57 -1.85
N PRO A 282 21.67 10.66 -2.50
CA PRO A 282 20.38 10.72 -3.15
C PRO A 282 20.35 9.78 -4.35
N MET A 283 19.15 9.34 -4.72
CA MET A 283 18.92 8.70 -6.01
C MET A 283 19.29 9.65 -7.15
N HIS A 284 19.63 9.09 -8.32
CA HIS A 284 19.82 9.89 -9.54
C HIS A 284 18.47 10.44 -10.04
N GLU A 285 17.42 9.62 -10.00
CA GLU A 285 16.07 10.02 -10.38
C GLU A 285 15.27 10.53 -9.18
N ALA A 286 14.48 11.57 -9.40
CA ALA A 286 13.46 11.97 -8.45
C ALA A 286 12.31 10.95 -8.53
N ARG A 287 11.82 10.47 -7.38
CA ARG A 287 10.77 9.45 -7.36
C ARG A 287 9.74 9.72 -6.28
N TRP A 288 8.51 9.88 -6.70
CA TRP A 288 7.31 9.77 -5.87
C TRP A 288 6.66 8.40 -6.13
N TYR A 289 6.41 7.61 -5.09
CA TYR A 289 5.94 6.21 -5.17
C TYR A 289 6.89 5.20 -5.85
N PRO A 290 8.20 5.18 -5.55
CA PRO A 290 9.05 4.08 -5.99
C PRO A 290 8.82 2.81 -5.15
N THR A 291 9.02 1.65 -5.76
CA THR A 291 9.27 0.41 -4.98
C THR A 291 10.78 0.28 -4.74
N LEU A 292 11.16 0.00 -3.50
CA LEU A 292 12.49 -0.48 -3.14
C LEU A 292 12.40 -1.98 -2.85
N THR A 293 13.18 -2.81 -3.52
CA THR A 293 13.19 -4.27 -3.31
C THR A 293 14.61 -4.83 -3.25
N THR A 294 14.84 -5.80 -2.39
CA THR A 294 16.17 -6.39 -2.16
C THR A 294 16.52 -7.41 -3.25
N LEU A 295 17.71 -7.29 -3.85
CA LEU A 295 18.27 -8.23 -4.84
C LEU A 295 19.10 -9.35 -4.17
N SER A 296 19.47 -10.37 -4.96
CA SER A 296 20.26 -11.53 -4.53
C SER A 296 21.60 -11.22 -3.87
N ASP A 297 22.19 -10.06 -4.15
CA ASP A 297 23.48 -9.63 -3.60
C ASP A 297 23.33 -8.69 -2.39
N GLY A 298 22.11 -8.47 -1.92
CA GLY A 298 21.77 -7.58 -0.81
C GLY A 298 21.71 -6.11 -1.17
N LYS A 299 21.95 -5.75 -2.45
CA LYS A 299 21.69 -4.39 -2.95
C LYS A 299 20.20 -4.15 -3.12
N ILE A 300 19.80 -2.88 -3.14
CA ILE A 300 18.39 -2.49 -3.22
C ILE A 300 18.09 -1.87 -4.58
N LEU A 301 17.16 -2.47 -5.32
CA LEU A 301 16.65 -1.93 -6.57
C LEU A 301 15.53 -0.92 -6.29
N SER A 302 15.65 0.27 -6.87
CA SER A 302 14.61 1.31 -6.91
C SER A 302 13.98 1.34 -8.30
N VAL A 303 12.65 1.22 -8.35
CA VAL A 303 11.87 1.07 -9.59
C VAL A 303 10.72 2.07 -9.64
N SER A 304 10.50 2.64 -10.83
CA SER A 304 9.38 3.54 -11.15
C SER A 304 9.35 4.82 -10.30
N GLY A 305 8.17 5.37 -10.08
CA GLY A 305 7.91 6.64 -9.43
C GLY A 305 7.66 7.78 -10.42
N LEU A 306 7.09 8.89 -9.92
CA LEU A 306 6.99 10.13 -10.69
C LEU A 306 8.23 11.01 -10.48
N ASP A 307 8.69 11.63 -11.56
CA ASP A 307 9.84 12.53 -11.59
C ASP A 307 9.56 13.88 -10.91
N ASP A 308 10.53 14.81 -10.98
CA ASP A 308 10.44 16.12 -10.33
C ASP A 308 9.46 17.11 -11.01
N ILE A 309 8.80 16.69 -12.09
CA ILE A 309 7.75 17.44 -12.79
C ILE A 309 6.42 16.67 -12.92
N GLY A 310 6.35 15.45 -12.39
CA GLY A 310 5.15 14.63 -12.28
C GLY A 310 4.89 13.66 -13.44
N GLN A 311 5.91 13.35 -14.24
CA GLN A 311 5.83 12.28 -15.26
C GLN A 311 6.31 10.97 -14.68
N ILE A 312 5.78 9.84 -15.15
CA ILE A 312 6.35 8.53 -14.84
C ILE A 312 7.82 8.46 -15.27
N VAL A 313 8.70 7.98 -14.38
CA VAL A 313 10.10 7.71 -14.73
C VAL A 313 10.12 6.63 -15.82
N PRO A 314 10.77 6.86 -16.98
CA PRO A 314 10.62 6.01 -18.18
C PRO A 314 11.49 4.74 -18.10
N GLY A 315 11.38 3.99 -17.01
CA GLY A 315 12.09 2.73 -16.81
C GLY A 315 13.57 2.84 -16.46
N LYS A 316 14.07 4.05 -16.19
CA LYS A 316 15.41 4.25 -15.61
C LYS A 316 15.40 3.77 -14.17
N ASN A 317 15.95 2.59 -13.93
CA ASN A 317 16.02 1.99 -12.60
C ASN A 317 17.43 2.16 -12.03
N GLU A 318 17.56 2.08 -10.70
CA GLU A 318 18.85 2.29 -10.03
C GLU A 318 18.98 1.39 -8.80
N ILE A 319 20.22 1.07 -8.46
CA ILE A 319 20.60 0.13 -7.42
C ILE A 319 21.40 0.87 -6.35
N TYR A 320 20.95 0.78 -5.11
CA TYR A 320 21.70 1.22 -3.93
C TYR A 320 22.60 0.10 -3.43
N ASP A 321 23.88 0.38 -3.25
CA ASP A 321 24.81 -0.51 -2.56
C ASP A 321 24.95 -0.09 -1.09
N PRO A 322 24.43 -0.86 -0.11
CA PRO A 322 24.55 -0.51 1.31
C PRO A 322 25.98 -0.43 1.84
N LYS A 323 26.96 -0.99 1.13
CA LYS A 323 28.38 -0.95 1.54
C LYS A 323 29.03 0.38 1.20
N THR A 324 28.73 0.94 0.02
CA THR A 324 29.26 2.25 -0.40
C THR A 324 28.32 3.40 -0.04
N LYS A 325 27.04 3.10 0.16
CA LYS A 325 25.93 4.04 0.35
C LYS A 325 25.67 4.93 -0.86
N GLU A 326 25.95 4.41 -2.05
CA GLU A 326 25.83 5.09 -3.33
C GLU A 326 24.78 4.42 -4.24
N TRP A 327 24.28 5.18 -5.22
CA TRP A 327 23.34 4.70 -6.23
C TRP A 327 24.00 4.56 -7.60
N THR A 328 23.66 3.50 -8.33
CA THR A 328 24.10 3.28 -9.72
C THR A 328 22.91 2.90 -10.60
N TYR A 329 22.79 3.49 -11.79
CA TYR A 329 21.77 3.09 -12.75
C TYR A 329 21.92 1.62 -13.17
N THR A 330 20.81 0.96 -13.46
CA THR A 330 20.83 -0.30 -14.21
C THR A 330 21.27 -0.03 -15.66
N GLU A 331 21.88 -1.02 -16.32
CA GLU A 331 22.36 -0.86 -17.69
C GLU A 331 21.22 -0.72 -18.71
N GLN A 332 20.06 -1.31 -18.41
CA GLN A 332 18.91 -1.36 -19.29
C GLN A 332 17.67 -0.78 -18.62
N GLU A 333 16.80 -0.19 -19.43
CA GLU A 333 15.55 0.41 -18.97
C GLU A 333 14.42 -0.63 -18.95
N ARG A 334 13.59 -0.56 -17.91
CA ARG A 334 12.31 -1.30 -17.83
C ARG A 334 11.30 -0.50 -17.04
N GLN A 335 10.22 -0.12 -17.71
CA GLN A 335 9.17 0.72 -17.15
C GLN A 335 8.09 -0.11 -16.45
N PHE A 336 7.61 0.43 -15.32
CA PHE A 336 6.49 -0.09 -14.54
C PHE A 336 5.64 1.09 -14.06
N PRO A 337 4.35 0.87 -13.71
CA PRO A 337 3.57 1.81 -12.91
C PRO A 337 4.17 1.98 -11.51
N THR A 338 3.66 2.96 -10.75
CA THR A 338 4.15 3.27 -9.39
C THR A 338 3.85 2.17 -8.37
N TYR A 339 4.67 2.07 -7.31
CA TYR A 339 4.68 0.95 -6.35
C TYR A 339 4.41 -0.43 -6.97
N PRO A 340 5.18 -0.85 -7.98
CA PRO A 340 5.02 -2.20 -8.51
C PRO A 340 5.36 -3.21 -7.42
N ALA A 341 4.53 -4.23 -7.23
CA ALA A 341 4.75 -5.26 -6.23
C ALA A 341 5.82 -6.25 -6.73
N LEU A 342 7.07 -6.04 -6.31
CA LEU A 342 8.28 -6.71 -6.82
C LEU A 342 8.97 -7.56 -5.73
N PHE A 343 9.01 -8.87 -5.93
CA PHE A 343 9.52 -9.82 -4.94
C PHE A 343 10.73 -10.61 -5.47
N LEU A 344 11.77 -10.74 -4.64
CA LEU A 344 12.90 -11.63 -4.93
C LEU A 344 12.47 -13.11 -4.86
N MET A 345 12.64 -13.81 -5.97
CA MET A 345 12.42 -15.25 -6.11
C MET A 345 13.65 -16.05 -5.68
N GLN A 346 13.49 -17.35 -5.37
CA GLN A 346 14.60 -18.20 -4.91
C GLN A 346 15.70 -18.40 -5.95
N ASN A 347 15.39 -18.22 -7.24
CA ASN A 347 16.35 -18.28 -8.35
C ASN A 347 17.07 -16.94 -8.60
N GLY A 348 16.78 -15.89 -7.83
CA GLY A 348 17.40 -14.57 -7.92
C GLY A 348 16.75 -13.59 -8.90
N LYS A 349 15.70 -14.01 -9.60
CA LYS A 349 14.88 -13.12 -10.42
C LYS A 349 13.85 -12.38 -9.57
N ILE A 350 13.21 -11.38 -10.15
CA ILE A 350 12.14 -10.61 -9.52
C ILE A 350 10.79 -11.06 -10.09
N PHE A 351 9.87 -11.47 -9.24
CA PHE A 351 8.48 -11.64 -9.61
C PHE A 351 7.74 -10.30 -9.49
N TYR A 352 7.10 -9.88 -10.57
CA TYR A 352 6.12 -8.81 -10.60
C TYR A 352 4.72 -9.40 -10.66
N SER A 353 3.89 -9.10 -9.66
CA SER A 353 2.54 -9.69 -9.58
C SER A 353 1.49 -8.99 -10.44
N GLY A 354 1.82 -7.84 -11.03
CA GLY A 354 0.86 -6.95 -11.69
C GLY A 354 0.24 -5.89 -10.75
N ALA A 355 0.23 -6.12 -9.43
CA ALA A 355 -0.30 -5.15 -8.48
C ALA A 355 0.55 -3.88 -8.43
N ASN A 356 -0.11 -2.72 -8.45
CA ASN A 356 0.54 -1.41 -8.52
C ASN A 356 -0.38 -0.28 -8.00
N ALA A 357 0.17 0.92 -7.81
CA ALA A 357 -0.56 2.12 -7.37
C ALA A 357 -1.03 3.04 -8.52
N GLY A 358 -0.82 2.64 -9.77
CA GLY A 358 -1.24 3.35 -10.99
C GLY A 358 -0.15 4.21 -11.62
N TYR A 359 -0.57 5.17 -12.45
CA TYR A 359 0.27 6.01 -13.33
C TYR A 359 0.94 5.25 -14.48
N GLY A 360 1.46 5.97 -15.47
CA GLY A 360 1.94 5.39 -16.72
C GLY A 360 0.82 4.88 -17.64
N PRO A 361 1.17 4.38 -18.84
CA PRO A 361 0.19 3.90 -19.80
C PRO A 361 -0.44 2.56 -19.35
N ASP A 362 -1.55 2.14 -19.96
CA ASP A 362 -2.24 0.88 -19.65
C ASP A 362 -1.68 -0.34 -20.40
N ASP A 363 -0.74 -0.15 -21.32
CA ASP A 363 -0.13 -1.21 -22.14
C ASP A 363 1.36 -1.47 -21.84
N VAL A 364 1.99 -0.73 -20.91
CA VAL A 364 3.39 -0.93 -20.51
C VAL A 364 3.49 -1.27 -19.03
N GLY A 365 4.14 -2.41 -18.74
CA GLY A 365 4.45 -2.82 -17.36
C GLY A 365 3.22 -3.18 -16.52
N ARG A 366 2.10 -3.54 -17.16
CA ARG A 366 0.87 -3.97 -16.47
C ARG A 366 0.78 -5.48 -16.29
N ASP A 367 1.37 -6.25 -17.20
CA ASP A 367 1.28 -7.70 -17.18
C ASP A 367 2.18 -8.32 -16.09
N PRO A 368 1.68 -9.26 -15.28
CA PRO A 368 2.48 -10.00 -14.33
C PRO A 368 3.59 -10.81 -15.02
N GLY A 369 4.72 -10.99 -14.36
CA GLY A 369 5.80 -11.80 -14.92
C GLY A 369 7.06 -11.87 -14.09
N ILE A 370 8.02 -12.62 -14.62
CA ILE A 370 9.33 -12.85 -14.02
C ILE A 370 10.34 -11.99 -14.76
N TRP A 371 10.99 -11.09 -14.02
CA TRP A 371 12.02 -10.19 -14.48
C TRP A 371 13.40 -10.64 -14.03
N ASP A 372 14.27 -10.94 -14.98
CA ASP A 372 15.70 -11.07 -14.78
C ASP A 372 16.35 -9.69 -14.90
N VAL A 373 16.77 -9.12 -13.77
CA VAL A 373 17.26 -7.73 -13.70
C VAL A 373 18.59 -7.55 -14.44
N GLU A 374 19.45 -8.57 -14.44
CA GLU A 374 20.78 -8.52 -15.08
C GLU A 374 20.65 -8.52 -16.60
N THR A 375 19.87 -9.45 -17.15
CA THR A 375 19.69 -9.57 -18.61
C THR A 375 18.57 -8.66 -19.14
N ASN A 376 17.79 -8.08 -18.24
CA ASN A 376 16.53 -7.40 -18.51
C ASN A 376 15.48 -8.25 -19.22
N LYS A 377 15.59 -9.59 -19.22
CA LYS A 377 14.56 -10.46 -19.80
C LYS A 377 13.31 -10.46 -18.91
N PHE A 378 12.14 -10.31 -19.54
CA PHE A 378 10.85 -10.43 -18.87
C PHE A 378 10.05 -11.57 -19.49
N THR A 379 9.51 -12.45 -18.66
CA THR A 379 8.67 -13.57 -19.09
C THR A 379 7.34 -13.46 -18.37
N GLU A 380 6.29 -13.21 -19.14
CA GLU A 380 4.92 -13.07 -18.63
C GLU A 380 4.46 -14.36 -17.91
N VAL A 381 3.71 -14.19 -16.84
CA VAL A 381 3.04 -15.29 -16.13
C VAL A 381 1.52 -15.15 -16.40
N PRO A 382 0.94 -16.02 -17.24
CA PRO A 382 -0.43 -15.86 -17.73
C PRO A 382 -1.48 -16.24 -16.67
N GLY A 383 -2.76 -16.12 -17.03
CA GLY A 383 -3.89 -16.64 -16.24
C GLY A 383 -4.49 -15.66 -15.22
N MET A 384 -4.05 -14.41 -15.21
CA MET A 384 -4.55 -13.40 -14.28
C MET A 384 -6.01 -13.02 -14.60
N SER A 385 -6.95 -13.47 -13.76
CA SER A 385 -8.32 -12.94 -13.77
C SER A 385 -8.35 -11.46 -13.37
N ASP A 386 -9.31 -10.72 -13.93
CA ASP A 386 -9.54 -9.29 -13.63
C ASP A 386 -8.24 -8.48 -13.75
N ALA A 387 -7.44 -8.73 -14.81
CA ALA A 387 -6.15 -8.08 -15.04
C ALA A 387 -6.28 -6.54 -15.23
N ASP A 388 -7.46 -6.07 -15.65
CA ASP A 388 -7.80 -4.66 -15.73
C ASP A 388 -8.08 -4.02 -14.35
N MET A 389 -8.06 -4.80 -13.26
CA MET A 389 -8.36 -4.37 -11.89
C MET A 389 -7.20 -4.60 -10.91
N LEU A 390 -5.95 -4.48 -11.38
CA LEU A 390 -4.75 -4.71 -10.55
C LEU A 390 -4.26 -3.47 -9.80
N GLU A 391 -4.72 -2.26 -10.16
CA GLU A 391 -4.40 -1.08 -9.36
C GLU A 391 -5.01 -1.23 -7.97
N THR A 392 -4.25 -0.90 -6.93
CA THR A 392 -4.69 -0.93 -5.52
C THR A 392 -4.98 -2.35 -4.97
N ALA A 393 -4.53 -3.40 -5.67
CA ALA A 393 -4.51 -4.77 -5.15
C ALA A 393 -3.35 -4.97 -4.16
N ASN A 394 -3.51 -5.91 -3.22
CA ASN A 394 -2.40 -6.36 -2.37
C ASN A 394 -1.70 -7.58 -2.99
N THR A 395 -0.45 -7.83 -2.60
CA THR A 395 0.28 -9.06 -2.97
C THR A 395 0.99 -9.63 -1.76
N VAL A 396 0.86 -10.95 -1.55
CA VAL A 396 1.54 -11.69 -0.48
C VAL A 396 2.29 -12.88 -1.08
N LEU A 397 3.56 -13.04 -0.71
CA LEU A 397 4.26 -14.33 -0.82
C LEU A 397 3.73 -15.23 0.29
N LEU A 398 2.93 -16.23 -0.08
CA LEU A 398 2.24 -17.11 0.86
C LEU A 398 3.25 -17.88 1.73
N PRO A 399 2.95 -18.10 3.01
CA PRO A 399 3.74 -18.96 3.87
C PRO A 399 3.53 -20.45 3.50
N PRO A 400 4.57 -21.30 3.54
CA PRO A 400 5.98 -20.91 3.65
C PRO A 400 6.53 -20.34 2.33
N ALA A 401 7.42 -19.36 2.41
CA ALA A 401 8.07 -18.71 1.27
C ALA A 401 8.84 -19.71 0.38
N GLN A 402 9.19 -20.87 0.94
CA GLN A 402 9.73 -22.02 0.23
C GLN A 402 8.87 -22.43 -0.97
N ASP A 403 7.56 -22.24 -0.94
CA ASP A 403 6.64 -22.71 -1.98
C ASP A 403 6.63 -21.81 -3.22
N GLU A 404 7.13 -20.57 -3.12
CA GLU A 404 7.04 -19.54 -4.19
C GLU A 404 5.63 -19.36 -4.76
N LYS A 405 4.62 -19.44 -3.88
CA LYS A 405 3.23 -19.13 -4.20
C LYS A 405 2.91 -17.70 -3.84
N TYR A 406 2.40 -16.94 -4.80
CA TYR A 406 2.07 -15.53 -4.62
C TYR A 406 0.58 -15.32 -4.83
N MET A 407 -0.06 -14.61 -3.89
CA MET A 407 -1.48 -14.29 -3.96
C MET A 407 -1.69 -12.80 -4.18
N VAL A 408 -2.39 -12.44 -5.26
CA VAL A 408 -2.89 -11.08 -5.53
C VAL A 408 -4.33 -10.98 -5.06
N ILE A 409 -4.64 -9.95 -4.27
CA ILE A 409 -5.93 -9.83 -3.56
C ILE A 409 -6.64 -8.55 -3.98
N GLY A 410 -7.83 -8.70 -4.57
CA GLY A 410 -8.71 -7.59 -4.91
C GLY A 410 -8.10 -6.61 -5.92
N GLY A 411 -8.20 -5.32 -5.63
CA GLY A 411 -7.81 -4.24 -6.53
C GLY A 411 -9.01 -3.61 -7.23
N GLY A 412 -8.75 -2.69 -8.14
CA GLY A 412 -9.79 -2.09 -8.97
C GLY A 412 -9.24 -1.45 -10.22
N GLY A 413 -10.16 -1.01 -11.08
CA GLY A 413 -9.81 -0.48 -12.39
C GLY A 413 -8.89 0.74 -12.33
N VAL A 414 -8.27 1.07 -13.47
CA VAL A 414 -7.32 2.18 -13.56
C VAL A 414 -7.88 3.52 -13.07
N GLY A 415 -7.06 4.28 -12.34
CA GLY A 415 -7.36 5.61 -11.83
C GLY A 415 -8.58 5.64 -10.89
N GLU A 416 -9.61 6.41 -11.28
CA GLU A 416 -10.83 6.63 -10.46
C GLU A 416 -12.00 5.70 -10.85
N SER A 417 -11.68 4.58 -11.52
CA SER A 417 -12.66 3.61 -11.99
C SER A 417 -13.56 3.10 -10.87
N LYS A 418 -14.83 2.82 -11.21
CA LYS A 418 -15.80 2.18 -10.29
C LYS A 418 -15.56 0.68 -10.13
N LEU A 419 -14.75 0.07 -11.00
CA LEU A 419 -14.49 -1.35 -10.98
C LEU A 419 -13.62 -1.70 -9.76
N SER A 420 -13.96 -2.79 -9.11
CA SER A 420 -13.20 -3.40 -8.02
C SER A 420 -13.35 -4.92 -8.09
N SER A 421 -12.27 -5.66 -7.86
CA SER A 421 -12.24 -7.12 -7.96
C SER A 421 -12.46 -7.75 -6.58
N GLU A 422 -13.27 -8.80 -6.53
CA GLU A 422 -13.46 -9.63 -5.34
C GLU A 422 -12.51 -10.83 -5.31
N LYS A 423 -11.72 -11.04 -6.37
CA LYS A 423 -10.93 -12.26 -6.54
C LYS A 423 -9.62 -12.22 -5.79
N THR A 424 -9.20 -13.39 -5.34
CA THR A 424 -7.79 -13.70 -5.14
C THR A 424 -7.27 -14.46 -6.37
N ARG A 425 -6.02 -14.22 -6.76
CA ARG A 425 -5.36 -14.94 -7.86
C ARG A 425 -4.00 -15.42 -7.37
N ILE A 426 -3.74 -16.71 -7.48
CA ILE A 426 -2.56 -17.37 -6.92
C ILE A 426 -1.68 -17.88 -8.07
N ALA A 427 -0.41 -17.50 -8.10
CA ALA A 427 0.60 -18.05 -8.99
C ALA A 427 1.57 -18.93 -8.21
N ASP A 428 1.73 -20.17 -8.63
CA ASP A 428 2.78 -21.08 -8.16
C ASP A 428 3.97 -21.00 -9.14
N LEU A 429 5.07 -20.38 -8.70
CA LEU A 429 6.24 -20.17 -9.56
C LEU A 429 7.20 -21.35 -9.59
N LYS A 430 6.93 -22.42 -8.82
CA LYS A 430 7.65 -23.69 -8.88
C LYS A 430 7.02 -24.69 -9.84
N ALA A 431 5.80 -24.46 -10.30
CA ALA A 431 5.17 -25.27 -11.33
C ALA A 431 5.98 -25.26 -12.64
N ASP A 432 5.92 -26.35 -13.41
CA ASP A 432 6.60 -26.45 -14.71
C ASP A 432 6.10 -25.38 -15.72
N ASP A 433 4.83 -24.99 -15.60
CA ASP A 433 4.17 -23.93 -16.39
C ASP A 433 3.47 -22.95 -15.43
N PRO A 434 4.22 -21.98 -14.86
CA PRO A 434 3.68 -21.02 -13.90
C PRO A 434 2.55 -20.19 -14.51
N LYS A 435 1.43 -20.12 -13.79
CA LYS A 435 0.26 -19.31 -14.16
C LYS A 435 -0.54 -18.95 -12.92
N PHE A 436 -1.33 -17.89 -13.04
CA PHE A 436 -2.34 -17.55 -12.06
C PHE A 436 -3.56 -18.47 -12.18
N VAL A 437 -4.11 -18.82 -11.03
CA VAL A 437 -5.39 -19.50 -10.86
C VAL A 437 -6.19 -18.77 -9.78
N ASP A 438 -7.49 -18.63 -9.97
CA ASP A 438 -8.35 -18.00 -8.96
C ASP A 438 -8.35 -18.83 -7.67
N GLY A 439 -8.11 -18.16 -6.54
CA GLY A 439 -8.32 -18.72 -5.20
C GLY A 439 -9.75 -18.45 -4.71
N PRO A 440 -10.00 -18.46 -3.39
CA PRO A 440 -11.30 -18.12 -2.84
C PRO A 440 -11.61 -16.63 -3.08
N SER A 441 -12.88 -16.29 -3.30
CA SER A 441 -13.34 -14.91 -3.50
C SER A 441 -13.69 -14.23 -2.18
N LEU A 442 -13.50 -12.91 -2.13
CA LEU A 442 -14.12 -12.01 -1.18
C LEU A 442 -15.63 -11.88 -1.48
N GLU A 443 -16.39 -11.31 -0.54
CA GLU A 443 -17.84 -11.09 -0.74
C GLU A 443 -18.15 -9.94 -1.71
N LYS A 444 -17.20 -9.00 -1.87
CA LYS A 444 -17.37 -7.78 -2.64
C LYS A 444 -16.08 -7.40 -3.36
N GLY A 445 -16.22 -6.65 -4.44
CA GLY A 445 -15.09 -5.96 -5.06
C GLY A 445 -14.35 -5.13 -4.01
N THR A 446 -13.03 -5.28 -3.88
CA THR A 446 -12.27 -4.72 -2.76
C THR A 446 -10.97 -4.08 -3.24
N ARG A 447 -10.92 -2.75 -3.24
CA ARG A 447 -9.67 -1.99 -3.35
C ARG A 447 -9.02 -1.85 -1.99
N TYR A 448 -7.70 -1.73 -1.97
CA TYR A 448 -6.91 -1.49 -0.77
C TYR A 448 -7.03 -2.55 0.35
N PRO A 449 -7.23 -3.85 0.08
CA PRO A 449 -7.26 -4.84 1.15
C PRO A 449 -5.91 -4.85 1.87
N GLN A 450 -5.93 -4.85 3.19
CA GLN A 450 -4.74 -5.10 4.00
C GLN A 450 -4.49 -6.61 4.06
N ALA A 451 -3.24 -7.04 3.95
CA ALA A 451 -2.86 -8.44 3.98
C ALA A 451 -1.56 -8.63 4.78
N SER A 452 -1.60 -9.46 5.83
CA SER A 452 -0.43 -9.74 6.67
C SER A 452 -0.32 -11.23 6.96
N VAL A 453 0.88 -11.78 6.79
CA VAL A 453 1.21 -13.17 7.13
C VAL A 453 1.25 -13.34 8.66
N LEU A 454 0.67 -14.43 9.17
CA LEU A 454 0.67 -14.81 10.58
C LEU A 454 1.60 -16.01 10.84
N PRO A 455 2.05 -16.22 12.10
CA PRO A 455 2.98 -17.29 12.46
C PRO A 455 2.41 -18.71 12.46
N ASP A 456 1.11 -18.86 12.23
CA ASP A 456 0.44 -20.15 12.07
C ASP A 456 0.31 -20.60 10.60
N ASP A 457 0.86 -19.80 9.66
CA ASP A 457 0.73 -19.87 8.20
C ASP A 457 -0.56 -19.28 7.62
N SER A 458 -1.46 -18.77 8.45
CA SER A 458 -2.61 -18.02 7.91
C SER A 458 -2.19 -16.65 7.38
N VAL A 459 -3.01 -16.07 6.50
CA VAL A 459 -2.87 -14.68 6.05
C VAL A 459 -4.13 -13.91 6.41
N LEU A 460 -4.00 -12.89 7.26
CA LEU A 460 -5.11 -12.01 7.59
C LEU A 460 -5.36 -11.04 6.43
N VAL A 461 -6.54 -11.11 5.82
CA VAL A 461 -7.04 -10.19 4.80
C VAL A 461 -8.17 -9.35 5.38
N SER A 462 -8.01 -8.03 5.44
CA SER A 462 -8.99 -7.15 6.10
C SER A 462 -9.16 -5.79 5.41
N GLY A 463 -10.32 -5.18 5.64
CA GLY A 463 -10.58 -3.81 5.23
C GLY A 463 -10.76 -3.66 3.72
N GLY A 464 -10.34 -2.49 3.23
CA GLY A 464 -10.53 -2.07 1.86
C GLY A 464 -11.84 -1.30 1.65
N SER A 465 -12.12 -0.97 0.39
CA SER A 465 -13.37 -0.33 -0.02
C SER A 465 -13.85 -0.83 -1.37
N GLU A 466 -15.17 -0.83 -1.56
CA GLU A 466 -15.78 -1.24 -2.84
C GLU A 466 -15.45 -0.26 -3.98
N ASP A 467 -15.07 0.98 -3.64
CA ASP A 467 -14.86 2.03 -4.62
C ASP A 467 -13.64 2.90 -4.29
N TYR A 468 -13.20 3.70 -5.28
CA TYR A 468 -12.02 4.56 -5.20
C TYR A 468 -12.05 5.47 -3.97
N ARG A 469 -11.00 5.38 -3.14
CA ARG A 469 -10.82 6.17 -1.89
C ARG A 469 -12.06 6.22 -1.00
N GLY A 470 -12.73 5.08 -0.83
CA GLY A 470 -13.88 4.94 0.06
C GLY A 470 -15.10 5.77 -0.32
N ARG A 471 -15.18 6.29 -1.56
CA ARG A 471 -16.27 7.18 -1.99
C ARG A 471 -17.63 6.52 -1.77
N SER A 472 -18.63 7.34 -1.45
CA SER A 472 -19.98 6.90 -1.10
C SER A 472 -20.06 6.02 0.17
N ASP A 473 -19.17 6.27 1.14
CA ASP A 473 -19.03 5.50 2.38
C ASP A 473 -18.87 3.98 2.13
N SER A 474 -17.99 3.62 1.19
CA SER A 474 -17.84 2.25 0.68
C SER A 474 -16.78 1.40 1.39
N ASN A 475 -16.34 1.80 2.59
CA ASN A 475 -15.42 1.00 3.39
C ASN A 475 -16.03 -0.37 3.73
N ILE A 476 -15.22 -1.42 3.59
CA ILE A 476 -15.59 -2.80 3.88
C ILE A 476 -15.07 -3.14 5.27
N LEU A 477 -15.94 -3.18 6.27
CA LEU A 477 -15.59 -3.62 7.63
C LEU A 477 -15.71 -5.13 7.74
N GLN A 478 -14.76 -5.84 7.12
CA GLN A 478 -14.69 -7.30 7.13
C GLN A 478 -13.24 -7.75 7.29
N ALA A 479 -13.03 -8.91 7.92
CA ALA A 479 -11.72 -9.55 8.02
C ALA A 479 -11.86 -11.06 7.81
N ARG A 480 -10.85 -11.66 7.17
CA ARG A 480 -10.78 -13.10 6.86
C ARG A 480 -9.38 -13.62 7.13
N LEU A 481 -9.26 -14.85 7.62
CA LEU A 481 -8.02 -15.62 7.55
C LEU A 481 -8.05 -16.45 6.27
N TYR A 482 -7.05 -16.29 5.43
CA TYR A 482 -6.78 -17.21 4.34
C TYR A 482 -5.87 -18.32 4.85
N HIS A 483 -6.24 -19.56 4.54
CA HIS A 483 -5.50 -20.76 4.92
C HIS A 483 -4.86 -21.39 3.67
N PRO A 484 -3.53 -21.25 3.47
CA PRO A 484 -2.86 -21.75 2.25
C PRO A 484 -3.00 -23.26 2.06
N GLU A 485 -3.07 -24.03 3.14
CA GLU A 485 -3.17 -25.49 3.06
C GLU A 485 -4.51 -25.99 2.50
N THR A 486 -5.61 -25.28 2.78
CA THR A 486 -6.95 -25.61 2.25
C THR A 486 -7.35 -24.76 1.06
N ASN A 487 -6.66 -23.65 0.82
CA ASN A 487 -7.02 -22.62 -0.14
C ASN A 487 -8.43 -22.04 0.13
N GLU A 488 -8.75 -21.79 1.40
CA GLU A 488 -10.07 -21.29 1.83
C GLU A 488 -9.95 -20.00 2.67
N PHE A 489 -11.04 -19.22 2.67
CA PHE A 489 -11.22 -18.09 3.58
C PHE A 489 -12.10 -18.48 4.77
N GLU A 490 -11.65 -18.14 5.98
CA GLU A 490 -12.43 -18.16 7.20
C GLU A 490 -12.78 -16.72 7.61
N ARG A 491 -14.05 -16.40 7.80
CA ARG A 491 -14.48 -15.07 8.28
C ARG A 491 -14.20 -14.95 9.78
N VAL A 492 -13.55 -13.85 10.17
CA VAL A 492 -13.24 -13.53 11.58
C VAL A 492 -13.91 -12.21 11.99
N ALA A 493 -13.57 -11.68 13.18
CA ALA A 493 -14.22 -10.50 13.72
C ALA A 493 -14.08 -9.30 12.78
N ASP A 494 -15.16 -8.53 12.62
CA ASP A 494 -15.13 -7.34 11.78
C ASP A 494 -14.27 -6.23 12.43
N PRO A 495 -13.43 -5.51 11.65
CA PRO A 495 -12.69 -4.36 12.15
C PRO A 495 -13.64 -3.24 12.57
N LEU A 496 -13.19 -2.37 13.48
CA LEU A 496 -13.99 -1.27 14.03
C LEU A 496 -13.83 0.02 13.22
N VAL A 497 -12.71 0.14 12.48
CA VAL A 497 -12.40 1.31 11.65
C VAL A 497 -12.28 0.90 10.18
N GLY A 498 -12.95 1.66 9.30
CA GLY A 498 -12.88 1.43 7.86
C GLY A 498 -11.58 1.97 7.24
N ARG A 499 -10.86 1.12 6.51
CA ARG A 499 -9.52 1.41 5.96
C ARG A 499 -9.47 1.25 4.46
N ASN A 500 -9.33 2.35 3.72
CA ASN A 500 -9.14 2.35 2.27
C ASN A 500 -7.72 2.83 1.88
N TYR A 501 -7.60 3.78 0.96
CA TYR A 501 -6.34 4.36 0.51
C TYR A 501 -5.47 4.84 1.69
N HIS A 502 -4.14 4.78 1.54
CA HIS A 502 -3.16 5.16 2.59
C HIS A 502 -3.27 4.39 3.90
N SER A 503 -3.74 3.14 3.85
CA SER A 503 -3.78 2.24 5.01
C SER A 503 -2.73 1.12 4.90
N GLY A 504 -2.47 0.44 6.01
CA GLY A 504 -1.64 -0.76 6.06
C GLY A 504 -1.80 -1.53 7.37
N SER A 505 -1.11 -2.68 7.44
CA SER A 505 -1.11 -3.58 8.60
C SER A 505 0.29 -4.12 8.87
N ILE A 506 0.60 -4.37 10.14
CA ILE A 506 1.92 -4.81 10.62
C ILE A 506 1.74 -5.93 11.65
N LEU A 507 2.31 -7.11 11.40
CA LEU A 507 2.46 -8.16 12.41
C LEU A 507 3.42 -7.69 13.52
N LEU A 508 3.04 -7.86 14.78
CA LEU A 508 3.83 -7.49 15.94
C LEU A 508 4.52 -8.72 16.57
N PRO A 509 5.63 -8.54 17.31
CA PRO A 509 6.37 -9.65 17.93
C PRO A 509 5.57 -10.49 18.94
N ASP A 510 4.42 -10.02 19.41
CA ASP A 510 3.58 -10.80 20.32
C ASP A 510 2.46 -11.59 19.61
N GLY A 511 2.41 -11.57 18.27
CA GLY A 511 1.38 -12.23 17.46
C GLY A 511 0.10 -11.40 17.30
N ARG A 512 0.04 -10.16 17.78
CA ARG A 512 -1.06 -9.25 17.40
C ARG A 512 -0.69 -8.51 16.12
N LEU A 513 -1.67 -7.84 15.51
CA LEU A 513 -1.46 -7.02 14.33
C LEU A 513 -1.89 -5.59 14.58
N MET A 514 -1.08 -4.62 14.16
CA MET A 514 -1.44 -3.20 14.17
C MET A 514 -1.95 -2.78 12.78
N PHE A 515 -3.03 -2.01 12.75
CA PHE A 515 -3.61 -1.42 11.55
C PHE A 515 -3.61 0.11 11.66
N PHE A 516 -3.29 0.79 10.56
CA PHE A 516 -3.14 2.25 10.51
C PHE A 516 -3.72 2.85 9.23
N GLY A 517 -3.89 4.18 9.25
CA GLY A 517 -4.26 4.97 8.08
C GLY A 517 -5.71 4.80 7.64
N SER A 518 -6.06 5.58 6.61
CA SER A 518 -7.27 5.58 5.76
C SER A 518 -7.49 7.03 5.33
N ASP A 519 -7.45 7.29 4.02
CA ASP A 519 -7.55 8.63 3.44
C ASP A 519 -8.72 8.72 2.45
N SER A 520 -9.93 8.62 2.99
CA SER A 520 -11.17 8.75 2.23
C SER A 520 -11.24 10.10 1.51
N LEU A 521 -11.68 10.11 0.25
CA LEU A 521 -11.82 11.35 -0.51
C LEU A 521 -12.96 12.23 0.02
N TYR A 522 -14.03 11.59 0.51
CA TYR A 522 -15.22 12.26 1.03
C TYR A 522 -15.55 11.80 2.46
N ALA A 523 -16.19 12.67 3.23
CA ALA A 523 -16.64 12.38 4.59
C ALA A 523 -18.10 11.91 4.69
N ASP A 524 -18.81 11.83 3.56
CA ASP A 524 -20.22 11.48 3.50
C ASP A 524 -20.58 10.67 2.26
N LYS A 525 -21.55 9.78 2.41
CA LYS A 525 -22.10 8.94 1.33
C LYS A 525 -22.54 9.70 0.06
N ALA A 526 -22.95 10.96 0.19
CA ALA A 526 -23.36 11.77 -0.96
C ALA A 526 -22.17 12.41 -1.71
N ASN A 527 -20.94 12.25 -1.22
CA ASN A 527 -19.71 12.78 -1.79
C ASN A 527 -19.70 14.33 -1.88
N THR A 528 -20.15 15.00 -0.82
CA THR A 528 -20.31 16.46 -0.80
C THR A 528 -19.32 17.19 0.10
N LYS A 529 -18.74 16.49 1.08
CA LYS A 529 -17.80 17.04 2.06
C LYS A 529 -16.42 16.38 1.89
N PRO A 530 -15.32 17.15 1.97
CA PRO A 530 -13.98 16.57 1.92
C PRO A 530 -13.78 15.60 3.08
N GLY A 531 -13.10 14.49 2.80
CA GLY A 531 -12.71 13.51 3.81
C GLY A 531 -11.74 14.08 4.84
N LYS A 532 -11.60 13.35 5.95
CA LYS A 532 -10.57 13.57 6.95
C LYS A 532 -9.77 12.29 7.08
N PHE A 533 -8.46 12.43 7.20
CA PHE A 533 -7.57 11.29 7.40
C PHE A 533 -7.87 10.59 8.73
N GLU A 534 -7.87 9.26 8.73
CA GLU A 534 -8.06 8.44 9.91
C GLU A 534 -6.78 8.35 10.74
N GLN A 535 -6.81 8.92 11.94
CA GLN A 535 -5.65 8.97 12.84
C GLN A 535 -5.68 7.88 13.92
N ARG A 536 -6.79 7.14 14.05
CA ARG A 536 -6.90 6.00 14.96
C ARG A 536 -6.14 4.81 14.41
N ILE A 537 -5.45 4.11 15.30
CA ILE A 537 -4.89 2.79 15.01
C ILE A 537 -5.77 1.72 15.65
N GLU A 538 -5.70 0.50 15.13
CA GLU A 538 -6.32 -0.65 15.76
C GLU A 538 -5.32 -1.75 16.00
N ILE A 539 -5.56 -2.54 17.04
CA ILE A 539 -4.90 -3.81 17.28
C ILE A 539 -5.90 -4.93 17.07
N TYR A 540 -5.57 -5.85 16.17
CA TYR A 540 -6.26 -7.12 16.04
C TYR A 540 -5.51 -8.18 16.86
N THR A 541 -6.26 -8.87 17.70
CA THR A 541 -5.81 -10.05 18.45
C THR A 541 -6.45 -11.28 17.79
N PRO A 542 -5.70 -12.07 17.01
CA PRO A 542 -6.26 -13.21 16.28
C PRO A 542 -6.74 -14.35 17.20
N PRO A 543 -7.53 -15.31 16.65
CA PRO A 543 -8.16 -16.39 17.42
C PRO A 543 -7.18 -17.19 18.27
N TYR A 544 -5.97 -17.43 17.77
CA TYR A 544 -4.92 -18.19 18.45
C TYR A 544 -4.45 -17.61 19.80
N LEU A 545 -4.79 -16.36 20.14
CA LEU A 545 -4.44 -15.73 21.43
C LEU A 545 -5.61 -15.76 22.43
N TYR A 546 -6.75 -16.33 22.03
CA TYR A 546 -7.91 -16.59 22.86
C TYR A 546 -8.12 -18.08 23.13
N ARG A 547 -7.05 -18.87 22.99
CA ARG A 547 -6.96 -20.30 23.33
C ARG A 547 -6.26 -20.48 24.67
N ASP A 548 -5.77 -21.69 24.92
CA ASP A 548 -4.98 -22.03 26.11
C ASP A 548 -3.62 -21.32 26.12
N SER A 549 -2.71 -21.73 27.02
CA SER A 549 -1.40 -21.09 27.16
C SER A 549 -0.57 -21.26 25.89
N ARG A 550 0.00 -20.15 25.40
CA ARG A 550 0.97 -20.16 24.30
C ARG A 550 2.33 -20.75 24.71
N PRO A 551 3.10 -21.36 23.78
CA PRO A 551 4.42 -21.89 24.08
C PRO A 551 5.38 -20.78 24.53
N ASP A 552 6.21 -21.08 25.53
CA ASP A 552 7.29 -20.20 25.94
C ASP A 552 8.49 -20.33 25.00
N LEU A 553 9.23 -19.25 24.79
CA LEU A 553 10.42 -19.24 23.96
C LEU A 553 11.38 -18.18 24.52
N SER A 554 12.66 -18.50 24.57
CA SER A 554 13.72 -17.59 25.02
C SER A 554 15.05 -17.96 24.39
N GLY A 555 16.01 -17.04 24.43
CA GLY A 555 17.37 -17.24 23.91
C GLY A 555 17.78 -16.24 22.84
N GLY A 556 16.87 -15.37 22.38
CA GLY A 556 17.17 -14.28 21.48
C GLY A 556 17.60 -12.98 22.19
N PRO A 557 18.10 -11.98 21.44
CA PRO A 557 18.39 -12.08 20.01
C PRO A 557 19.61 -12.95 19.70
N GLN A 558 19.58 -13.70 18.60
CA GLN A 558 20.73 -14.47 18.10
C GLN A 558 21.09 -14.10 16.66
N THR A 559 22.36 -14.30 16.30
CA THR A 559 22.80 -14.30 14.91
C THR A 559 22.97 -15.75 14.46
N ILE A 560 22.30 -16.14 13.37
CA ILE A 560 22.40 -17.49 12.80
C ILE A 560 22.65 -17.35 11.30
N GLU A 561 23.75 -17.94 10.83
CA GLU A 561 24.10 -17.95 9.41
C GLU A 561 23.18 -18.90 8.62
N ARG A 562 23.04 -18.64 7.32
CA ARG A 562 22.32 -19.53 6.41
C ARG A 562 23.01 -20.90 6.36
N GLY A 563 22.24 -21.97 6.51
CA GLY A 563 22.73 -23.35 6.60
C GLY A 563 23.17 -23.78 8.00
N GLU A 564 23.27 -22.84 8.95
CA GLU A 564 23.69 -23.12 10.32
C GLU A 564 22.50 -23.21 11.29
N SER A 565 22.77 -23.73 12.49
CA SER A 565 21.77 -23.91 13.54
C SER A 565 21.96 -22.99 14.74
N GLY A 566 20.85 -22.65 15.41
CA GLY A 566 20.84 -21.98 16.70
C GLY A 566 19.92 -22.70 17.68
N THR A 567 20.21 -22.62 18.98
CA THR A 567 19.41 -23.29 20.02
C THR A 567 18.71 -22.26 20.90
N PHE A 568 17.42 -22.50 21.15
CA PHE A 568 16.54 -21.72 22.00
C PHE A 568 16.00 -22.60 23.12
N THR A 569 15.49 -21.99 24.18
CA THR A 569 14.89 -22.71 25.31
C THR A 569 13.37 -22.50 25.32
N SER A 570 12.64 -23.62 25.39
CA SER A 570 11.18 -23.69 25.47
C SER A 570 10.80 -24.92 26.30
N ARG A 571 10.06 -24.73 27.40
CA ARG A 571 9.50 -25.88 28.14
C ARG A 571 8.45 -26.63 27.32
N ALA A 572 7.87 -25.95 26.33
CA ALA A 572 6.96 -26.51 25.35
C ALA A 572 7.67 -27.06 24.09
N ALA A 573 9.01 -27.24 24.08
CA ALA A 573 9.74 -27.68 22.89
C ALA A 573 9.18 -28.98 22.27
N GLY A 574 8.75 -29.93 23.11
CA GLY A 574 8.16 -31.19 22.67
C GLY A 574 6.76 -31.10 22.03
N SER A 575 6.08 -29.94 22.12
CA SER A 575 4.77 -29.70 21.49
C SER A 575 4.83 -28.77 20.29
N VAL A 576 6.03 -28.29 19.91
CA VAL A 576 6.23 -27.41 18.74
C VAL A 576 6.08 -28.23 17.46
N GLU A 577 5.20 -27.78 16.57
CA GLU A 577 4.97 -28.39 15.24
C GLU A 577 5.50 -27.51 14.10
N LYS A 578 5.56 -26.19 14.30
CA LYS A 578 6.06 -25.26 13.29
C LYS A 578 7.03 -24.27 13.91
N VAL A 579 8.10 -23.99 13.18
CA VAL A 579 8.98 -22.84 13.41
C VAL A 579 8.96 -21.96 12.17
N ARG A 580 8.71 -20.66 12.37
CA ARG A 580 8.65 -19.67 11.29
C ARG A 580 9.57 -18.50 11.57
N LEU A 581 10.40 -18.20 10.58
CA LEU A 581 11.25 -17.02 10.54
C LEU A 581 10.59 -15.97 9.64
N ILE A 582 9.96 -14.96 10.25
CA ILE A 582 9.13 -13.96 9.58
C ILE A 582 9.87 -12.63 9.47
N ARG A 583 10.10 -12.16 8.23
CA ARG A 583 10.68 -10.84 8.01
C ARG A 583 9.66 -9.76 8.40
N PRO A 584 10.04 -8.73 9.19
CA PRO A 584 9.10 -7.68 9.58
C PRO A 584 8.61 -6.88 8.38
N SER A 585 7.31 -6.57 8.38
CA SER A 585 6.65 -5.77 7.36
C SER A 585 7.21 -4.35 7.25
N ALA A 586 7.21 -3.84 6.02
CA ALA A 586 7.34 -2.42 5.70
C ALA A 586 6.21 -2.05 4.73
N SER A 587 5.08 -1.58 5.27
CA SER A 587 3.81 -1.47 4.55
C SER A 587 3.46 -0.03 4.17
N THR A 588 3.04 0.18 2.93
CA THR A 588 2.39 1.41 2.45
C THR A 588 1.61 1.14 1.17
N HIS A 589 0.57 1.92 0.86
CA HIS A 589 -0.11 1.89 -0.45
C HIS A 589 -0.50 0.49 -0.96
N VAL A 590 -0.93 -0.40 -0.05
CA VAL A 590 -1.29 -1.80 -0.39
C VAL A 590 -0.10 -2.67 -0.83
N THR A 591 1.12 -2.22 -0.57
CA THR A 591 2.38 -2.86 -0.95
C THR A 591 3.24 -3.15 0.28
N ASP A 592 3.74 -4.38 0.38
CA ASP A 592 4.73 -4.82 1.36
C ASP A 592 5.57 -5.93 0.71
N VAL A 593 6.79 -5.60 0.30
CA VAL A 593 7.73 -6.54 -0.34
C VAL A 593 8.70 -7.19 0.65
N ASP A 594 8.68 -6.73 1.91
CA ASP A 594 9.54 -7.21 2.97
C ASP A 594 8.95 -8.47 3.62
N GLN A 595 7.67 -8.46 3.98
CA GLN A 595 7.09 -9.59 4.70
C GLN A 595 7.22 -10.91 3.92
N ARG A 596 7.75 -11.92 4.61
CA ARG A 596 7.83 -13.31 4.15
C ARG A 596 8.02 -14.21 5.36
N SER A 597 7.41 -15.38 5.34
CA SER A 597 7.53 -16.37 6.42
C SER A 597 8.27 -17.60 5.90
N ILE A 598 9.42 -17.89 6.49
CA ILE A 598 10.30 -18.98 6.07
C ILE A 598 10.17 -20.11 7.09
N ALA A 599 9.85 -21.32 6.63
CA ALA A 599 9.87 -22.49 7.50
C ALA A 599 11.32 -22.83 7.91
N LEU A 600 11.53 -23.17 9.19
CA LEU A 600 12.81 -23.68 9.67
C LEU A 600 12.67 -25.16 10.03
N ASP A 601 13.69 -25.95 9.67
CA ASP A 601 13.85 -27.29 10.23
C ASP A 601 14.24 -27.15 11.71
N PHE A 602 13.77 -28.07 12.56
CA PHE A 602 14.07 -28.02 13.98
C PHE A 602 14.10 -29.40 14.64
N LYS A 603 14.71 -29.47 15.81
CA LYS A 603 14.74 -30.64 16.71
C LYS A 603 14.54 -30.18 18.15
N ALA A 604 13.69 -30.91 18.87
CA ALA A 604 13.49 -30.73 20.30
C ALA A 604 14.25 -31.80 21.09
N ASP A 605 14.93 -31.40 22.16
CA ASP A 605 15.56 -32.28 23.14
C ASP A 605 15.37 -31.71 24.55
N GLY A 606 14.50 -32.32 25.35
CA GLY A 606 14.07 -31.76 26.62
C GLY A 606 13.39 -30.40 26.44
N ASP A 607 13.94 -29.36 27.06
CA ASP A 607 13.50 -27.96 26.96
C ASP A 607 14.29 -27.16 25.90
N GLN A 608 15.14 -27.82 25.11
CA GLN A 608 15.95 -27.18 24.08
C GLN A 608 15.33 -27.38 22.70
N LEU A 609 15.26 -26.30 21.92
CA LEU A 609 14.77 -26.26 20.56
C LEU A 609 15.89 -25.77 19.65
N THR A 610 16.48 -26.67 18.87
CA THR A 610 17.51 -26.32 17.88
C THR A 610 16.86 -26.15 16.52
N VAL A 611 17.06 -24.99 15.90
CA VAL A 611 16.48 -24.61 14.60
C VAL A 611 17.61 -24.45 13.58
N THR A 612 17.33 -24.71 12.30
CA THR A 612 18.29 -24.55 11.19
C THR A 612 17.76 -23.55 10.18
N VAL A 613 18.55 -22.54 9.86
CA VAL A 613 18.22 -21.54 8.83
C VAL A 613 18.51 -22.12 7.45
N PRO A 614 17.58 -22.04 6.46
CA PRO A 614 17.86 -22.49 5.10
C PRO A 614 19.07 -21.79 4.47
N ASP A 615 19.79 -22.49 3.60
CA ASP A 615 21.04 -22.06 2.97
C ASP A 615 20.85 -20.99 1.88
N ASN A 616 19.71 -21.01 1.18
CA ASN A 616 19.45 -20.16 0.04
C ASN A 616 19.28 -18.68 0.43
N LYS A 617 20.25 -17.83 0.04
CA LYS A 617 20.25 -16.37 0.28
C LYS A 617 19.09 -15.60 -0.37
N ASN A 618 18.52 -16.12 -1.45
CA ASN A 618 17.40 -15.48 -2.14
C ASN A 618 16.07 -15.74 -1.39
N LEU A 619 15.97 -16.90 -0.74
CA LEU A 619 14.89 -17.23 0.19
C LEU A 619 15.06 -16.44 1.50
N VAL A 620 16.23 -16.60 2.13
CA VAL A 620 16.60 -15.99 3.41
C VAL A 620 17.51 -14.78 3.18
N GLN A 621 16.89 -13.68 2.76
CA GLN A 621 17.57 -12.40 2.60
C GLN A 621 18.28 -11.99 3.91
N SER A 622 19.46 -11.38 3.82
CA SER A 622 20.12 -10.86 5.02
C SER A 622 19.24 -9.81 5.71
N GLY A 623 19.29 -9.77 7.04
CA GLY A 623 18.48 -8.86 7.86
C GLY A 623 17.95 -9.51 9.14
N TRP A 624 17.02 -8.82 9.78
CA TRP A 624 16.39 -9.22 11.02
C TRP A 624 15.02 -9.83 10.78
N TYR A 625 14.71 -10.84 11.57
CA TYR A 625 13.50 -11.64 11.50
C TYR A 625 12.92 -11.86 12.89
N MET A 626 11.61 -12.01 12.95
CA MET A 626 10.90 -12.56 14.10
C MET A 626 10.85 -14.08 13.97
N MET A 627 11.38 -14.82 14.93
CA MET A 627 11.24 -16.26 15.00
C MET A 627 10.11 -16.64 15.95
N PHE A 628 9.07 -17.27 15.41
CA PHE A 628 7.94 -17.81 16.15
C PHE A 628 8.01 -19.33 16.18
N VAL A 629 7.60 -19.93 17.29
CA VAL A 629 7.32 -21.36 17.40
C VAL A 629 5.83 -21.55 17.65
N THR A 630 5.21 -22.49 16.96
CA THR A 630 3.76 -22.73 17.03
C THR A 630 3.53 -24.17 17.43
N ASP A 631 2.68 -24.39 18.43
CA ASP A 631 2.36 -25.72 18.93
C ASP A 631 1.35 -26.47 18.03
N GLY A 632 1.04 -27.71 18.40
CA GLY A 632 0.07 -28.55 17.68
C GLY A 632 -1.38 -28.05 17.68
N GLU A 633 -1.70 -27.04 18.49
CA GLU A 633 -3.00 -26.36 18.46
C GLU A 633 -2.99 -25.11 17.58
N GLY A 634 -1.86 -24.78 16.93
CA GLY A 634 -1.73 -23.57 16.14
C GLY A 634 -1.51 -22.31 16.97
N THR A 635 -1.11 -22.43 18.25
CA THR A 635 -0.88 -21.28 19.13
C THR A 635 0.60 -20.85 19.07
N PRO A 636 0.92 -19.60 18.66
CA PRO A 636 2.30 -19.16 18.50
C PRO A 636 2.89 -18.62 19.81
N SER A 637 4.18 -18.82 20.03
CA SER A 637 4.97 -18.12 21.04
C SER A 637 5.01 -16.61 20.76
N LYS A 638 5.51 -15.81 21.71
CA LYS A 638 6.05 -14.50 21.31
C LYS A 638 7.31 -14.73 20.47
N ALA A 639 7.62 -13.80 19.58
CA ALA A 639 8.81 -13.89 18.74
C ALA A 639 10.08 -13.59 19.53
N GLU A 640 11.13 -14.34 19.19
CA GLU A 640 12.51 -13.98 19.46
C GLU A 640 13.14 -13.38 18.19
N TRP A 641 13.99 -12.38 18.33
CA TRP A 641 14.63 -11.75 17.17
C TRP A 641 15.85 -12.57 16.69
N VAL A 642 15.95 -12.80 15.39
CA VAL A 642 17.10 -13.48 14.76
C VAL A 642 17.68 -12.59 13.67
N HIS A 643 19.00 -12.43 13.68
CA HIS A 643 19.74 -11.75 12.63
C HIS A 643 20.38 -12.79 11.72
N VAL A 644 20.12 -12.69 10.41
CA VAL A 644 20.78 -13.50 9.38
C VAL A 644 21.78 -12.60 8.63
N PRO A 645 23.10 -12.86 8.74
CA PRO A 645 24.15 -12.05 8.12
C PRO A 645 24.07 -11.93 6.60
#